data_AF-A0A2P1G4F8-F1
#
_entry.id   AF-A0A2P1G4F8-F1
#
_cell.length_a   1.000
_cell.length_b   1.000
_cell.length_c   1.000
_cell.angle_alpha   90.00
_cell.angle_beta   90.00
_cell.angle_gamma   90.00
#
_symmetry.space_group_name_H-M   'P 1'
#
loop_
_entity.id
_entity.type
_entity.pdbx_description
1 polymer ?
#
loop_
_entity_poly.entity_id
_entity_poly.type
_entity_poly.pdbx_seq_one_letter_code
_entity_poly.pdbx_strand_id
1 'polypeptide(L)'
;MYNIDKKEIIRTFKLFYTGGSSMKKIRNILAMLMVVVMLVAVMPMNVFAEGERTPTDPPKYTITITEPTNGSVSAKAGDSELTEGAKLAEGTVVTLTATPNDGYEFDSYNVTGAEVTVTNGTFTMPAAEVTVTAKFKKTETEADKKAKELEDAKAKAKTTVSGLDNLTEKEKTGFTDRIDKASKIEEIQPIVEEAKAKAAENKKAKEDEEKKKEEEKKALAKAKEDAKAAVDKLDKLSDADKKSFKDKIDTADNKADVDRILKEATDKANPQPTPIKTVKVVTIGNGTASVDNAYATKGQSVTVTAKPYSGYAVARVYLNYAGITKNINTYYNGYYYDGRYYGRYNDYYKYLNEYNNSNYHSYREFLRHEYPRHYRYYKDYDYWTDRYDYDWYDRYDNYYYKYLDDYNRYYSDRYATYEDYLKVYHYPHYRDYYDYRYDYRYHNYRYGYNTSDTFDMPASDVTVYVEFTDAYPYYYDDYYYYRSRRDKEAEEAKAKKEAAKKEEEEAKAKAEAEKLPQVYENKAVIAIGSNVLDKVSKNVHTVHQMDTPAYVKNGRVMLPLRYVAEALGLQVSWVPETKTVIIWDLTQRVEIPVKSNRIIVNGITYTSDVKPEIKSSRTMLPIANIARALGLIDGSDIIWDQYNKQVTLTRKVLSK
;
A
#
# COMPACT_ATOMS: atom_id res chain seq x y z
N MET A 1 -7.37 70.34 25.93
CA MET A 1 -8.53 70.14 26.83
C MET A 1 -8.41 68.72 27.38
N TYR A 2 -7.70 68.56 28.50
CA TYR A 2 -8.28 68.44 29.84
C TYR A 2 -9.34 67.33 29.92
N ASN A 3 -8.95 66.17 30.46
CA ASN A 3 -9.38 65.87 31.83
C ASN A 3 -8.49 64.80 32.47
N ILE A 4 -7.70 65.27 33.44
CA ILE A 4 -7.21 64.47 34.55
C ILE A 4 -8.30 64.57 35.60
N ASP A 5 -8.76 63.43 36.12
CA ASP A 5 -9.24 63.42 37.50
C ASP A 5 -8.33 62.55 38.36
N LYS A 6 -8.01 63.10 39.52
CA LYS A 6 -6.90 62.81 40.40
C LYS A 6 -7.55 62.62 41.77
N LYS A 7 -7.15 61.55 42.44
CA LYS A 7 -7.04 61.42 43.90
C LYS A 7 -8.33 61.17 44.69
N GLU A 8 -8.30 60.05 45.40
CA GLU A 8 -7.97 60.11 46.84
C GLU A 8 -6.64 59.36 47.04
N ILE A 9 -5.50 59.99 47.40
CA ILE A 9 -5.10 60.65 48.65
C ILE A 9 -4.73 59.64 49.76
N ILE A 10 -3.45 59.26 49.76
CA ILE A 10 -2.45 59.46 50.85
C ILE A 10 -2.29 58.18 51.70
N ARG A 11 -1.12 57.51 51.70
CA ARG A 11 0.01 57.90 52.58
C ARG A 11 1.35 57.22 52.20
N THR A 12 2.40 58.07 52.16
CA THR A 12 3.85 57.81 52.42
C THR A 12 4.63 56.89 51.46
N PHE A 13 5.36 57.43 50.46
CA PHE A 13 6.73 58.04 50.41
C PHE A 13 7.74 57.05 49.76
N LYS A 14 8.01 57.11 48.43
CA LYS A 14 9.05 57.87 47.67
C LYS A 14 10.49 57.39 47.96
N LEU A 15 11.39 57.09 47.01
CA LEU A 15 11.62 57.54 45.61
C LEU A 15 12.14 56.35 44.73
N PHE A 16 11.72 56.14 43.47
CA PHE A 16 12.29 56.68 42.20
C PHE A 16 13.84 56.60 42.13
N TYR A 17 14.53 55.97 41.16
CA TYR A 17 14.29 55.81 39.71
C TYR A 17 15.09 54.58 39.17
N THR A 18 14.45 53.79 38.30
CA THR A 18 14.93 52.96 37.15
C THR A 18 16.28 52.20 37.19
N GLY A 19 16.17 50.87 37.02
CA GLY A 19 16.45 50.20 35.73
C GLY A 19 17.90 50.03 35.24
N GLY A 20 18.29 48.77 35.05
CA GLY A 20 19.00 48.36 33.83
C GLY A 20 20.50 48.11 33.92
N SER A 21 20.85 46.87 34.25
CA SER A 21 21.92 46.05 33.65
C SER A 21 23.26 46.69 33.26
N SER A 22 24.26 46.41 34.10
CA SER A 22 25.53 45.73 33.76
C SER A 22 26.36 46.23 32.55
N MET A 23 27.41 46.97 32.92
CA MET A 23 28.82 46.74 32.60
C MET A 23 29.41 47.02 31.20
N LYS A 24 30.46 47.86 31.32
CA LYS A 24 31.74 47.95 30.58
C LYS A 24 31.83 48.89 29.37
N LYS A 25 32.35 50.09 29.70
CA LYS A 25 33.68 50.61 29.33
C LYS A 25 33.91 51.16 27.90
N ILE A 26 34.37 52.42 27.92
CA ILE A 26 35.38 53.10 27.07
C ILE A 26 34.87 53.80 25.78
N ARG A 27 35.01 55.14 25.74
CA ARG A 27 35.89 55.88 24.81
C ARG A 27 35.85 57.42 25.01
N ASN A 28 37.01 57.94 25.43
CA ASN A 28 37.77 59.04 24.83
C ASN A 28 37.36 60.54 24.91
N ILE A 29 38.28 61.31 25.54
CA ILE A 29 39.10 62.39 24.92
C ILE A 29 38.65 63.89 25.05
N LEU A 30 39.59 64.69 25.59
CA LEU A 30 39.93 66.13 25.41
C LEU A 30 39.06 67.26 26.01
N ALA A 31 39.66 68.04 26.94
CA ALA A 31 39.85 69.51 26.92
C ALA A 31 40.39 69.98 28.30
N MET A 32 41.71 70.14 28.50
CA MET A 32 42.49 71.39 28.41
C MET A 32 42.15 72.53 29.41
N LEU A 33 43.17 72.81 30.26
CA LEU A 33 43.74 74.14 30.61
C LEU A 33 43.17 75.02 31.74
N MET A 34 44.15 75.59 32.49
CA MET A 34 44.17 76.75 33.41
C MET A 34 43.83 76.49 34.89
N VAL A 35 44.57 76.96 35.92
CA VAL A 35 45.72 77.88 36.08
C VAL A 35 46.29 77.66 37.51
N VAL A 36 47.60 77.81 37.69
CA VAL A 36 48.29 78.04 38.98
C VAL A 36 48.78 79.49 38.97
N VAL A 37 48.74 80.20 40.12
CA VAL A 37 49.81 81.13 40.62
C VAL A 37 49.39 81.83 41.94
N MET A 38 50.26 81.66 42.96
CA MET A 38 50.71 82.54 44.09
C MET A 38 49.71 83.36 44.94
N LEU A 39 49.86 83.30 46.28
CA LEU A 39 50.75 84.19 47.07
C LEU A 39 50.73 83.86 48.58
N VAL A 40 51.91 83.88 49.19
CA VAL A 40 52.20 83.87 50.63
C VAL A 40 52.33 85.33 51.11
N ALA A 41 51.81 85.68 52.29
CA ALA A 41 52.27 86.86 53.03
C ALA A 41 51.97 86.80 54.56
N VAL A 42 53.06 86.71 55.33
CA VAL A 42 53.41 87.47 56.56
C VAL A 42 52.74 87.11 57.91
N MET A 43 53.60 86.77 58.89
CA MET A 43 53.31 86.55 60.33
C MET A 43 52.98 87.86 61.10
N PRO A 44 52.56 87.80 62.39
CA PRO A 44 53.55 87.83 63.47
C PRO A 44 53.27 86.90 64.68
N MET A 45 54.35 86.68 65.43
CA MET A 45 54.49 85.93 66.70
C MET A 45 53.66 86.49 67.88
N ASN A 46 53.30 85.58 68.80
CA ASN A 46 53.42 85.71 70.27
C ASN A 46 53.37 84.27 70.85
N VAL A 47 54.48 83.70 71.35
CA VAL A 47 55.00 83.75 72.73
C VAL A 47 54.01 83.20 73.77
N PHE A 48 54.25 81.94 74.20
CA PHE A 48 54.23 81.50 75.60
C PHE A 48 55.15 80.28 75.75
N ALA A 49 55.96 80.29 76.80
CA ALA A 49 56.81 79.20 77.31
C ALA A 49 55.96 77.95 77.65
N GLU A 50 56.45 76.73 77.80
CA GLU A 50 57.58 76.28 78.63
C GLU A 50 57.68 74.75 78.45
N GLY A 51 58.88 74.17 78.57
CA GLY A 51 59.08 72.72 78.73
C GLY A 51 59.95 72.08 77.65
N GLU A 52 61.25 72.00 77.94
CA GLU A 52 62.20 71.14 77.22
C GLU A 52 61.69 69.69 77.22
N ARG A 53 61.20 69.23 76.06
CA ARG A 53 61.11 67.80 75.74
C ARG A 53 62.16 67.50 74.70
N THR A 54 63.08 66.60 75.04
CA THR A 54 63.95 65.93 74.10
C THR A 54 63.11 65.36 72.95
N PRO A 55 63.51 65.52 71.67
CA PRO A 55 62.77 64.90 70.57
C PRO A 55 62.97 63.39 70.67
N THR A 56 61.99 62.68 71.22
CA THR A 56 61.94 61.23 71.15
C THR A 56 61.60 60.86 69.72
N ASP A 57 62.52 60.19 69.01
CA ASP A 57 62.28 59.61 67.68
C ASP A 57 60.97 58.80 67.73
N PRO A 58 59.99 59.02 66.82
CA PRO A 58 58.72 58.31 66.86
C PRO A 58 58.94 56.79 66.88
N PRO A 59 58.11 56.03 67.63
CA PRO A 59 58.26 54.59 67.73
C PRO A 59 58.16 53.95 66.34
N LYS A 60 59.12 53.06 66.04
CA LYS A 60 59.20 52.35 64.77
C LYS A 60 58.75 50.91 64.95
N TYR A 61 57.88 50.46 64.06
CA TYR A 61 57.28 49.12 64.08
C TYR A 61 57.73 48.31 62.86
N THR A 62 57.83 47.00 63.04
CA THR A 62 58.28 46.08 62.00
C THR A 62 57.15 45.81 61.00
N ILE A 63 57.46 45.88 59.71
CA ILE A 63 56.61 45.33 58.63
C ILE A 63 57.21 44.02 58.13
N THR A 64 56.41 42.96 58.15
CA THR A 64 56.77 41.64 57.59
C THR A 64 56.00 41.45 56.29
N ILE A 65 56.71 41.19 55.20
CA ILE A 65 56.10 40.92 53.89
C ILE A 65 56.16 39.42 53.67
N THR A 66 55.00 38.75 53.66
CA THR A 66 54.93 37.31 53.43
C THR A 66 54.59 37.02 51.98
N GLU A 67 55.45 36.24 51.32
CA GLU A 67 55.24 35.83 49.93
C GLU A 67 53.91 35.06 49.78
N PRO A 68 53.01 35.53 48.91
CA PRO A 68 51.73 34.89 48.66
C PRO A 68 51.88 33.72 47.68
N THR A 69 50.90 32.81 47.66
CA THR A 69 50.81 31.80 46.60
C THR A 69 50.17 32.41 45.35
N ASN A 70 50.69 32.05 44.17
CA ASN A 70 50.15 32.45 42.84
C ASN A 70 50.28 33.94 42.46
N GLY A 71 51.24 34.65 43.06
CA GLY A 71 51.62 36.00 42.68
C GLY A 71 52.76 36.50 43.55
N SER A 72 53.06 37.79 43.48
CA SER A 72 54.02 38.47 44.34
C SER A 72 53.40 39.72 44.97
N VAL A 73 53.94 40.15 46.11
CA VAL A 73 53.55 41.38 46.80
C VAL A 73 54.80 42.15 47.18
N SER A 74 54.82 43.45 46.89
CA SER A 74 55.90 44.37 47.26
C SER A 74 55.33 45.57 47.99
N ALA A 75 56.10 46.16 48.91
CA ALA A 75 55.71 47.33 49.67
C ALA A 75 56.70 48.50 49.49
N LYS A 76 56.19 49.73 49.44
CA LYS A 76 56.99 50.97 49.36
C LYS A 76 56.55 51.97 50.44
N ALA A 77 57.49 52.75 50.96
CA ALA A 77 57.22 53.94 51.78
C ALA A 77 57.79 55.15 51.05
N GLY A 78 56.90 56.02 50.54
CA GLY A 78 57.29 57.03 49.55
C GLY A 78 57.85 56.38 48.28
N ASP A 79 59.03 56.79 47.85
CA ASP A 79 59.72 56.23 46.67
C ASP A 79 60.63 55.03 47.00
N SER A 80 60.79 54.68 48.29
CA SER A 80 61.70 53.64 48.75
C SER A 80 61.03 52.27 48.86
N GLU A 81 61.67 51.24 48.31
CA GLU A 81 61.25 49.85 48.49
C GLU A 81 61.56 49.33 49.88
N LEU A 82 60.60 48.58 50.45
CA LEU A 82 60.70 47.99 51.76
C LEU A 82 61.16 46.54 51.63
N THR A 83 62.22 46.19 52.34
CA THR A 83 62.67 44.81 52.50
C THR A 83 61.98 44.16 53.69
N GLU A 84 62.00 42.82 53.74
CA GLU A 84 61.46 42.07 54.88
C GLU A 84 62.10 42.54 56.22
N GLY A 85 61.27 42.80 57.23
CA GLY A 85 61.72 43.26 58.54
C GLY A 85 62.05 44.77 58.63
N ALA A 86 61.69 45.57 57.62
CA ALA A 86 61.86 47.03 57.66
C ALA A 86 61.10 47.64 58.86
N LYS A 87 61.68 48.69 59.46
CA LYS A 87 61.09 49.39 60.61
C LYS A 87 60.63 50.78 60.20
N LEU A 88 59.34 51.05 60.33
CA LEU A 88 58.70 52.29 59.91
C LEU A 88 58.12 53.04 61.11
N ALA A 89 58.22 54.37 61.10
CA ALA A 89 57.57 55.19 62.10
C ALA A 89 56.04 55.07 62.00
N GLU A 90 55.36 55.06 63.14
CA GLU A 90 53.89 55.19 63.19
C GLU A 90 53.43 56.38 62.32
N GLY A 91 52.33 56.21 61.57
CA GLY A 91 51.82 57.24 60.67
C GLY A 91 52.46 57.25 59.27
N THR A 92 53.47 56.42 59.01
CA THR A 92 54.05 56.29 57.66
C THR A 92 53.06 55.64 56.69
N VAL A 93 52.88 56.23 55.51
CA VAL A 93 52.03 55.65 54.45
C VAL A 93 52.82 54.59 53.68
N VAL A 94 52.27 53.36 53.66
CA VAL A 94 52.82 52.22 52.93
C VAL A 94 51.94 51.94 51.71
N THR A 95 52.58 51.78 50.55
CA THR A 95 51.93 51.40 49.28
C THR A 95 52.28 49.96 48.95
N LEU A 96 51.27 49.12 48.79
CA LEU A 96 51.36 47.72 48.38
C LEU A 96 51.08 47.58 46.88
N THR A 97 51.91 46.80 46.21
CA THR A 97 51.70 46.40 44.81
C THR A 97 51.67 44.88 44.76
N ALA A 98 50.58 44.33 44.22
CA ALA A 98 50.41 42.91 43.97
C ALA A 98 50.54 42.62 42.47
N THR A 99 51.38 41.64 42.12
CA THR A 99 51.57 41.18 40.74
C THR A 99 51.11 39.72 40.65
N PRO A 100 49.96 39.42 40.03
CA PRO A 100 49.50 38.04 39.86
C PRO A 100 50.42 37.23 38.95
N ASN A 101 50.54 35.93 39.20
CA ASN A 101 51.17 34.99 38.25
C ASN A 101 50.24 34.72 37.05
N ASP A 102 50.80 34.20 35.96
CA ASP A 102 50.02 33.81 34.78
C ASP A 102 48.84 32.89 35.14
N GLY A 103 47.63 33.27 34.72
CA GLY A 103 46.40 32.55 35.01
C GLY A 103 45.74 32.93 36.34
N TYR A 104 46.22 33.95 37.05
CA TYR A 104 45.63 34.47 38.30
C TYR A 104 45.38 35.97 38.23
N GLU A 105 44.42 36.46 39.02
CA GLU A 105 44.12 37.87 39.20
C GLU A 105 44.16 38.24 40.69
N PHE A 106 44.45 39.50 40.98
CA PHE A 106 44.47 40.02 42.35
C PHE A 106 43.07 39.95 42.96
N ASP A 107 42.97 39.40 44.16
CA ASP A 107 41.71 39.28 44.90
C ASP A 107 41.65 40.28 46.05
N SER A 108 42.61 40.24 46.98
CA SER A 108 42.63 41.13 48.14
C SER A 108 44.00 41.20 48.82
N TYR A 109 44.24 42.24 49.62
CA TYR A 109 45.36 42.28 50.56
C TYR A 109 44.91 41.74 51.92
N ASN A 110 45.81 41.05 52.62
CA ASN A 110 45.60 40.61 54.00
C ASN A 110 46.69 41.23 54.87
N VAL A 111 46.28 42.05 55.84
CA VAL A 111 47.17 42.69 56.80
C VAL A 111 46.78 42.22 58.20
N THR A 112 47.69 41.58 58.92
CA THR A 112 47.47 41.05 60.27
C THR A 112 48.43 41.69 61.28
N GLY A 113 48.06 41.73 62.56
CA GLY A 113 48.82 42.38 63.64
C GLY A 113 48.20 43.66 64.20
N ALA A 114 47.34 44.33 63.41
CA ALA A 114 46.48 45.44 63.84
C ALA A 114 45.26 45.56 62.90
N GLU A 115 44.15 46.15 63.37
CA GLU A 115 43.00 46.46 62.52
C GLU A 115 43.32 47.64 61.60
N VAL A 116 43.81 47.31 60.41
CA VAL A 116 44.17 48.30 59.38
C VAL A 116 43.39 48.00 58.12
N THR A 117 42.72 49.02 57.58
CA THR A 117 42.02 48.92 56.29
C THR A 117 42.93 49.38 55.16
N VAL A 118 43.21 48.50 54.20
CA VAL A 118 43.96 48.87 52.99
C VAL A 118 43.02 49.53 52.00
N THR A 119 43.27 50.80 51.66
CA THR A 119 42.47 51.57 50.70
C THR A 119 43.33 51.91 49.48
N ASN A 120 42.86 51.55 48.28
CA ASN A 120 43.60 51.75 47.02
C ASN A 120 45.04 51.20 47.04
N GLY A 121 45.26 50.07 47.71
CA GLY A 121 46.59 49.48 47.87
C GLY A 121 47.49 50.23 48.85
N THR A 122 46.97 51.17 49.63
CA THR A 122 47.74 51.92 50.64
C THR A 122 47.19 51.71 52.04
N PHE A 123 48.05 51.76 53.05
CA PHE A 123 47.65 51.80 54.45
C PHE A 123 48.63 52.67 55.26
N THR A 124 48.21 53.09 56.46
CA THR A 124 49.04 53.86 57.37
C THR A 124 49.58 52.94 58.46
N MET A 125 50.90 53.00 58.72
CA MET A 125 51.56 52.16 59.71
C MET A 125 50.96 52.41 61.11
N PRO A 126 50.36 51.39 61.75
CA PRO A 126 49.77 51.54 63.09
C PRO A 126 50.85 51.51 64.18
N ALA A 127 50.46 51.76 65.42
CA ALA A 127 51.30 51.59 66.61
C ALA A 127 51.57 50.11 66.98
N ALA A 128 51.74 49.24 65.99
CA ALA A 128 51.90 47.79 66.13
C ALA A 128 52.65 47.19 64.94
N GLU A 129 53.23 46.01 65.14
CA GLU A 129 53.83 45.23 64.06
C GLU A 129 52.75 44.71 63.11
N VAL A 130 53.05 44.75 61.80
CA VAL A 130 52.10 44.31 60.76
C VAL A 130 52.73 43.28 59.85
N THR A 131 51.97 42.25 59.51
CA THR A 131 52.31 41.28 58.47
C THR A 131 51.40 41.52 57.28
N VAL A 132 51.98 41.72 56.10
CA VAL A 132 51.26 41.98 54.86
C VAL A 132 51.45 40.83 53.88
N THR A 133 50.36 40.41 53.25
CA THR A 133 50.37 39.48 52.12
C THR A 133 49.24 39.80 51.15
N ALA A 134 49.24 39.18 49.97
CA ALA A 134 48.17 39.30 48.98
C ALA A 134 47.48 37.95 48.75
N LYS A 135 46.22 37.98 48.35
CA LYS A 135 45.47 36.82 47.88
C LYS A 135 45.19 36.99 46.40
N PHE A 136 45.38 35.90 45.66
CA PHE A 136 45.11 35.83 44.23
C PHE A 136 44.10 34.72 43.97
N LYS A 137 43.21 34.94 43.00
CA LYS A 137 42.25 33.94 42.54
C LYS A 137 42.53 33.59 41.08
N LYS A 138 42.20 32.36 40.69
CA LYS A 138 42.42 31.91 39.31
C LYS A 138 41.56 32.74 38.35
N THR A 139 42.14 33.17 37.24
CA THR A 139 41.45 33.94 36.20
C THR A 139 40.47 33.02 35.46
N GLU A 140 39.19 33.35 35.48
CA GLU A 140 38.16 32.62 34.74
C GLU A 140 38.32 32.87 33.23
N THR A 141 38.58 31.82 32.47
CA THR A 141 38.81 31.94 31.03
C THR A 141 37.50 32.09 30.26
N GLU A 142 37.56 32.63 29.04
CA GLU A 142 36.39 32.66 28.15
C GLU A 142 35.87 31.26 27.79
N ALA A 143 36.71 30.22 27.90
CA ALA A 143 36.28 28.84 27.76
C ALA A 143 35.46 28.37 28.97
N ASP A 144 35.88 28.73 30.19
CA ASP A 144 35.16 28.38 31.43
C ASP A 144 33.77 29.01 31.47
N LYS A 145 33.65 30.28 31.06
CA LYS A 145 32.36 30.96 30.97
C LYS A 145 31.42 30.29 29.97
N LYS A 146 31.91 29.99 28.76
CA LYS A 146 31.13 29.31 27.72
C LYS A 146 30.70 27.90 28.14
N ALA A 147 31.56 27.18 28.86
CA ALA A 147 31.22 25.86 29.41
C ALA A 147 30.08 25.96 30.44
N LYS A 148 30.12 26.96 31.32
CA LYS A 148 29.05 27.22 32.29
C LYS A 148 27.73 27.60 31.61
N GLU A 149 27.79 28.51 30.63
CA GLU A 149 26.62 28.91 29.85
C GLU A 149 25.99 27.73 29.10
N LEU A 150 26.81 26.80 28.59
CA LEU A 150 26.34 25.57 27.94
C LEU A 150 25.60 24.67 28.92
N GLU A 151 26.14 24.44 30.12
CA GLU A 151 25.49 23.60 31.14
C GLU A 151 24.17 24.22 31.64
N ASP A 152 24.13 25.54 31.85
CA ASP A 152 22.90 26.25 32.20
C ASP A 152 21.84 26.13 31.08
N ALA A 153 22.26 26.22 29.81
CA ALA A 153 21.39 26.03 28.65
C ALA A 153 20.85 24.59 28.57
N LYS A 154 21.70 23.57 28.83
CA LYS A 154 21.28 22.17 28.89
C LYS A 154 20.26 21.94 29.99
N ALA A 155 20.51 22.44 31.20
CA ALA A 155 19.60 22.29 32.33
C ALA A 155 18.20 22.85 32.01
N LYS A 156 18.13 24.08 31.48
CA LYS A 156 16.87 24.72 31.08
C LYS A 156 16.14 23.95 29.98
N ALA A 157 16.87 23.46 28.98
CA ALA A 157 16.31 22.68 27.88
C ALA A 157 15.74 21.35 28.37
N LYS A 158 16.44 20.64 29.26
CA LYS A 158 15.93 19.39 29.86
C LYS A 158 14.66 19.63 30.67
N THR A 159 14.61 20.68 31.50
CA THR A 159 13.38 21.03 32.23
C THR A 159 12.22 21.29 31.27
N THR A 160 12.48 22.03 30.19
CA THR A 160 11.46 22.31 29.16
C THR A 160 10.94 21.02 28.53
N VAL A 161 11.82 20.13 28.09
CA VAL A 161 11.44 18.83 27.48
C VAL A 161 10.68 17.94 28.47
N SER A 162 11.12 17.88 29.73
CA SER A 162 10.46 17.07 30.77
C SER A 162 9.04 17.54 31.09
N GLY A 163 8.78 18.84 30.95
CA GLY A 163 7.48 19.47 31.16
C GLY A 163 6.56 19.46 29.94
N LEU A 164 6.98 18.90 28.80
CA LEU A 164 6.10 18.76 27.63
C LEU A 164 5.10 17.61 27.86
N ASP A 165 3.82 17.96 27.79
CA ASP A 165 2.72 17.00 27.75
C ASP A 165 2.72 16.21 26.44
N ASN A 166 2.19 14.99 26.47
CA ASN A 166 2.04 14.10 25.29
C ASN A 166 3.36 13.57 24.70
N LEU A 167 4.47 13.68 25.42
CA LEU A 167 5.66 12.85 25.17
C LEU A 167 5.64 11.63 26.09
N THR A 168 6.00 10.48 25.54
CA THR A 168 6.29 9.28 26.33
C THR A 168 7.59 9.45 27.09
N GLU A 169 7.76 8.70 28.18
CA GLU A 169 8.99 8.74 28.98
C GLU A 169 10.23 8.39 28.14
N LYS A 170 10.10 7.45 27.19
CA LYS A 170 11.17 7.10 26.26
C LYS A 170 11.55 8.25 25.32
N GLU A 171 10.57 8.99 24.80
CA GLU A 171 10.83 10.16 23.96
C GLU A 171 11.49 11.28 24.77
N LYS A 172 11.00 11.54 26.00
CA LYS A 172 11.63 12.50 26.91
C LYS A 172 13.09 12.14 27.16
N THR A 173 13.38 10.88 27.52
CA THR A 173 14.75 10.39 27.70
C THR A 173 15.59 10.57 26.44
N GLY A 174 15.05 10.23 25.26
CA GLY A 174 15.77 10.38 24.00
C GLY A 174 16.17 11.83 23.70
N PHE A 175 15.29 12.80 23.98
CA PHE A 175 15.61 14.22 23.83
C PHE A 175 16.59 14.72 24.90
N THR A 176 16.43 14.32 26.16
CA THR A 176 17.38 14.71 27.22
C THR A 176 18.78 14.17 26.98
N ASP A 177 18.91 12.94 26.48
CA ASP A 177 20.21 12.34 26.13
C ASP A 177 20.92 13.09 25.00
N ARG A 178 20.15 13.60 24.03
CA ARG A 178 20.68 14.44 22.93
C ARG A 178 21.12 15.80 23.44
N ILE A 179 20.36 16.40 24.37
CA ILE A 179 20.75 17.66 25.03
C ILE A 179 22.04 17.47 25.82
N ASP A 180 22.20 16.34 26.52
CA ASP A 180 23.43 16.03 27.26
C ASP A 180 24.66 15.95 26.36
N LYS A 181 24.50 15.35 25.18
CA LYS A 181 25.56 15.20 24.17
C LYS A 181 25.87 16.50 23.41
N ALA A 182 25.05 17.54 23.54
CA ALA A 182 25.29 18.80 22.86
C ALA A 182 26.61 19.43 23.32
N SER A 183 27.46 19.79 22.36
CA SER A 183 28.77 20.39 22.60
C SER A 183 28.74 21.92 22.52
N LYS A 184 27.64 22.48 22.00
CA LYS A 184 27.42 23.92 21.78
C LYS A 184 25.97 24.31 22.01
N ILE A 185 25.74 25.56 22.37
CA ILE A 185 24.40 26.07 22.72
C ILE A 185 23.47 26.05 21.49
N GLU A 186 24.00 26.29 20.29
CA GLU A 186 23.24 26.29 19.03
C GLU A 186 22.65 24.92 18.68
N GLU A 187 23.22 23.84 19.22
CA GLU A 187 22.74 22.46 19.02
C GLU A 187 21.52 22.14 19.91
N ILE A 188 21.30 22.89 20.99
CA ILE A 188 20.27 22.61 22.00
C ILE A 188 18.89 23.05 21.51
N GLN A 189 18.79 24.27 20.98
CA GLN A 189 17.53 24.84 20.53
C GLN A 189 16.77 23.97 19.50
N PRO A 190 17.39 23.42 18.45
CA PRO A 190 16.68 22.56 17.50
C PRO A 190 16.16 21.27 18.16
N ILE A 191 16.86 20.73 19.16
CA ILE A 191 16.39 19.53 19.90
C ILE A 191 15.11 19.86 20.69
N VAL A 192 15.05 21.03 21.32
CA VAL A 192 13.85 21.48 22.07
C VAL A 192 12.67 21.71 21.13
N GLU A 193 12.89 22.32 19.97
CA GLU A 193 11.82 22.54 18.98
C GLU A 193 11.33 21.22 18.37
N GLU A 194 12.22 20.27 18.14
CA GLU A 194 11.85 18.91 17.71
C GLU A 194 11.00 18.20 18.78
N ALA A 195 11.35 18.33 20.06
CA ALA A 195 10.57 17.78 21.16
C ALA A 195 9.15 18.39 21.24
N LYS A 196 9.03 19.71 21.06
CA LYS A 196 7.71 20.39 21.00
C LYS A 196 6.88 19.94 19.79
N ALA A 197 7.51 19.82 18.63
CA ALA A 197 6.84 19.33 17.43
C ALA A 197 6.35 17.89 17.63
N LYS A 198 7.17 17.03 18.25
CA LYS A 198 6.78 15.65 18.57
C LYS A 198 5.63 15.59 19.57
N ALA A 199 5.64 16.44 20.61
CA ALA A 199 4.54 16.55 21.56
C ALA A 199 3.22 16.95 20.87
N ALA A 200 3.28 17.90 19.93
CA ALA A 200 2.12 18.33 19.14
C ALA A 200 1.61 17.22 18.21
N GLU A 201 2.52 16.48 17.57
CA GLU A 201 2.18 15.31 16.74
C GLU A 201 1.46 14.23 17.55
N ASN A 202 2.00 13.87 18.73
CA ASN A 202 1.42 12.87 19.61
C ASN A 202 0.04 13.29 20.14
N LYS A 203 -0.14 14.58 20.45
CA LYS A 203 -1.46 15.13 20.80
C LYS A 203 -2.46 14.94 19.67
N LYS A 204 -2.08 15.31 18.44
CA LYS A 204 -2.95 15.17 17.27
C LYS A 204 -3.31 13.71 16.99
N ALA A 205 -2.34 12.80 17.10
CA ALA A 205 -2.59 11.37 16.93
C ALA A 205 -3.63 10.84 17.92
N LYS A 206 -3.58 11.29 19.18
CA LYS A 206 -4.57 10.92 20.20
C LYS A 206 -5.97 11.46 19.87
N GLU A 207 -6.07 12.72 19.45
CA GLU A 207 -7.35 13.33 19.03
C GLU A 207 -7.96 12.63 17.80
N ASP A 208 -7.13 12.24 16.83
CA ASP A 208 -7.58 11.52 15.63
C ASP A 208 -8.03 10.09 15.98
N GLU A 209 -7.38 9.41 16.93
CA GLU A 209 -7.81 8.09 17.43
C GLU A 209 -9.16 8.17 18.16
N GLU A 210 -9.37 9.21 18.98
CA GLU A 210 -10.65 9.44 19.65
C GLU A 210 -11.79 9.73 18.66
N LYS A 211 -11.54 10.53 17.62
CA LYS A 211 -12.51 10.76 16.54
C LYS A 211 -12.86 9.47 15.81
N LYS A 212 -11.86 8.63 15.49
CA LYS A 212 -12.10 7.34 14.83
C LYS A 212 -12.99 6.42 15.68
N LYS A 213 -12.74 6.34 17.00
CA LYS A 213 -13.60 5.57 17.93
C LYS A 213 -15.04 6.08 17.96
N GLU A 214 -15.22 7.40 17.92
CA GLU A 214 -16.55 8.02 17.88
C GLU A 214 -17.28 7.74 16.53
N GLU A 215 -16.56 7.78 15.41
CA GLU A 215 -17.09 7.43 14.09
C GLU A 215 -17.47 5.94 14.01
N GLU A 216 -16.63 5.04 14.52
CA GLU A 216 -16.91 3.60 14.61
C GLU A 216 -18.16 3.31 15.46
N LYS A 217 -18.31 4.02 16.59
CA LYS A 217 -19.51 3.92 17.44
C LYS A 217 -20.78 4.38 16.73
N LYS A 218 -20.70 5.50 15.98
CA LYS A 218 -21.83 5.99 15.15
C LYS A 218 -22.16 5.02 14.03
N ALA A 219 -21.16 4.48 13.35
CA ALA A 219 -21.34 3.49 12.29
C ALA A 219 -21.99 2.20 12.83
N LEU A 220 -21.59 1.74 14.01
CA LEU A 220 -22.21 0.60 14.68
C LEU A 220 -23.68 0.87 15.02
N ALA A 221 -24.00 2.03 15.59
CA ALA A 221 -25.37 2.41 15.90
C ALA A 221 -26.26 2.41 14.65
N LYS A 222 -25.76 3.00 13.54
CA LYS A 222 -26.45 2.98 12.25
C LYS A 222 -26.61 1.57 11.69
N ALA A 223 -25.57 0.74 11.74
CA ALA A 223 -25.63 -0.63 11.27
C ALA A 223 -26.68 -1.45 12.04
N LYS A 224 -26.79 -1.24 13.35
CA LYS A 224 -27.83 -1.87 14.19
C LYS A 224 -29.23 -1.44 13.75
N GLU A 225 -29.45 -0.15 13.49
CA GLU A 225 -30.73 0.37 13.01
C GLU A 225 -31.11 -0.22 11.65
N ASP A 226 -30.19 -0.16 10.68
CA ASP A 226 -30.39 -0.67 9.32
C ASP A 226 -30.65 -2.20 9.33
N ALA A 227 -29.91 -2.95 10.15
CA ALA A 227 -30.09 -4.40 10.28
C ALA A 227 -31.44 -4.77 10.91
N LYS A 228 -31.89 -4.05 11.94
CA LYS A 228 -33.24 -4.27 12.52
C LYS A 228 -34.33 -4.02 11.48
N ALA A 229 -34.21 -2.95 10.69
CA ALA A 229 -35.14 -2.65 9.61
C ALA A 229 -35.12 -3.70 8.50
N ALA A 230 -33.97 -4.34 8.25
CA ALA A 230 -33.87 -5.46 7.31
C ALA A 230 -34.56 -6.73 7.87
N VAL A 231 -34.37 -7.05 9.16
CA VAL A 231 -35.05 -8.17 9.83
C VAL A 231 -36.58 -8.01 9.76
N ASP A 232 -37.09 -6.78 9.89
CA ASP A 232 -38.53 -6.51 9.76
C ASP A 232 -39.11 -6.96 8.42
N LYS A 233 -38.34 -6.80 7.34
CA LYS A 233 -38.73 -7.14 5.96
C LYS A 233 -38.64 -8.63 5.62
N LEU A 234 -38.21 -9.49 6.55
CA LEU A 234 -38.12 -10.93 6.32
C LEU A 234 -39.48 -11.60 6.55
N ASP A 235 -40.32 -11.66 5.52
CA ASP A 235 -41.71 -12.16 5.61
C ASP A 235 -41.85 -13.63 6.01
N LYS A 236 -40.82 -14.45 5.75
CA LYS A 236 -40.81 -15.88 6.10
C LYS A 236 -40.39 -16.17 7.55
N LEU A 237 -40.04 -15.14 8.31
CA LEU A 237 -39.58 -15.25 9.69
C LEU A 237 -40.74 -14.96 10.65
N SER A 238 -40.88 -15.74 11.73
CA SER A 238 -41.91 -15.51 12.75
C SER A 238 -41.66 -14.23 13.55
N ASP A 239 -42.69 -13.60 14.12
CA ASP A 239 -42.54 -12.38 14.93
C ASP A 239 -41.67 -12.60 16.17
N ALA A 240 -41.75 -13.80 16.77
CA ALA A 240 -40.89 -14.19 17.88
C ALA A 240 -39.41 -14.27 17.47
N ASP A 241 -39.13 -14.82 16.29
CA ASP A 241 -37.78 -14.88 15.73
C ASP A 241 -37.25 -13.49 15.38
N LYS A 242 -38.07 -12.65 14.72
CA LYS A 242 -37.71 -11.26 14.41
C LYS A 242 -37.34 -10.51 15.68
N LYS A 243 -38.14 -10.63 16.74
CA LYS A 243 -37.83 -10.03 18.04
C LYS A 243 -36.50 -10.54 18.60
N SER A 244 -36.28 -11.85 18.60
CA SER A 244 -35.02 -12.43 19.11
C SER A 244 -33.78 -11.93 18.36
N PHE A 245 -33.83 -11.82 17.03
CA PHE A 245 -32.71 -11.30 16.25
C PHE A 245 -32.47 -9.81 16.49
N LYS A 246 -33.52 -9.00 16.65
CA LYS A 246 -33.37 -7.58 16.99
C LYS A 246 -32.73 -7.38 18.37
N ASP A 247 -33.14 -8.17 19.37
CA ASP A 247 -32.56 -8.13 20.71
C ASP A 247 -31.05 -8.49 20.66
N LYS A 248 -30.68 -9.48 19.84
CA LYS A 248 -29.26 -9.82 19.59
C LYS A 248 -28.49 -8.70 18.89
N ILE A 249 -29.10 -8.05 17.88
CA ILE A 249 -28.49 -6.90 17.18
C ILE A 249 -28.26 -5.74 18.16
N ASP A 250 -29.17 -5.50 19.10
CA ASP A 250 -29.00 -4.48 20.14
C ASP A 250 -27.78 -4.73 21.02
N THR A 251 -27.55 -5.99 21.39
CA THR A 251 -26.42 -6.40 22.21
C THR A 251 -25.10 -6.58 21.45
N ALA A 252 -25.09 -6.46 20.12
CA ALA A 252 -23.88 -6.69 19.34
C ALA A 252 -22.78 -5.65 19.62
N ASP A 253 -21.55 -6.10 19.85
CA ASP A 253 -20.44 -5.22 20.26
C ASP A 253 -19.75 -4.52 19.07
N ASN A 254 -19.92 -5.06 17.86
CA ASN A 254 -19.27 -4.55 16.66
C ASN A 254 -20.12 -4.83 15.40
N LYS A 255 -19.75 -4.21 14.28
CA LYS A 255 -20.50 -4.31 13.03
C LYS A 255 -20.48 -5.75 12.46
N ALA A 256 -19.40 -6.49 12.63
CA ALA A 256 -19.30 -7.86 12.11
C ALA A 256 -20.30 -8.79 12.80
N ASP A 257 -20.52 -8.60 14.11
CA ASP A 257 -21.57 -9.33 14.83
C ASP A 257 -22.96 -8.94 14.34
N VAL A 258 -23.22 -7.65 14.10
CA VAL A 258 -24.49 -7.20 13.50
C VAL A 258 -24.70 -7.87 12.13
N ASP A 259 -23.70 -7.86 11.27
CA ASP A 259 -23.76 -8.46 9.93
C ASP A 259 -23.98 -9.99 10.01
N ARG A 260 -23.29 -10.67 10.95
CA ARG A 260 -23.45 -12.12 11.20
C ARG A 260 -24.86 -12.45 11.67
N ILE A 261 -25.40 -11.68 12.63
CA ILE A 261 -26.76 -11.89 13.16
C ILE A 261 -27.79 -11.66 12.06
N LEU A 262 -27.61 -10.62 11.22
CA LEU A 262 -28.48 -10.38 10.06
C LEU A 262 -28.42 -11.53 9.05
N LYS A 263 -27.23 -12.09 8.80
CA LYS A 263 -27.06 -13.26 7.95
C LYS A 263 -27.77 -14.49 8.53
N GLU A 264 -27.61 -14.75 9.83
CA GLU A 264 -28.33 -15.84 10.52
C GLU A 264 -29.86 -15.67 10.40
N ALA A 265 -30.37 -14.44 10.53
CA ALA A 265 -31.79 -14.15 10.33
C ALA A 265 -32.23 -14.42 8.87
N THR A 266 -31.41 -14.02 7.90
CA THR A 266 -31.68 -14.23 6.46
C THR A 266 -31.63 -15.70 6.08
N ASP A 267 -30.65 -16.44 6.58
CA ASP A 267 -30.50 -17.88 6.38
C ASP A 267 -31.63 -18.65 7.06
N LYS A 268 -32.09 -18.22 8.25
CA LYS A 268 -33.27 -18.81 8.90
C LYS A 268 -34.56 -18.51 8.14
N ALA A 269 -34.69 -17.33 7.52
CA ALA A 269 -35.80 -17.01 6.63
C ALA A 269 -35.76 -17.82 5.31
N ASN A 270 -34.57 -18.27 4.89
CA ASN A 270 -34.34 -19.02 3.65
C ASN A 270 -33.33 -20.17 3.88
N PRO A 271 -33.71 -21.26 4.58
CA PRO A 271 -32.79 -22.31 4.98
C PRO A 271 -32.10 -22.97 3.78
N GLN A 272 -30.77 -23.01 3.80
CA GLN A 272 -29.93 -23.75 2.85
C GLN A 272 -29.70 -25.21 3.32
N PRO A 273 -29.57 -26.20 2.41
CA PRO A 273 -29.35 -27.61 2.76
C PRO A 273 -27.91 -27.94 3.27
N THR A 274 -27.80 -28.95 4.14
CA THR A 274 -26.64 -29.44 4.95
C THR A 274 -25.60 -30.31 4.19
N PRO A 275 -24.43 -30.71 4.76
CA PRO A 275 -23.18 -30.90 3.99
C PRO A 275 -23.11 -32.16 3.13
N ILE A 276 -22.39 -32.04 2.01
CA ILE A 276 -22.58 -32.87 0.83
C ILE A 276 -21.42 -33.88 0.61
N LYS A 277 -21.72 -35.18 0.47
CA LYS A 277 -20.77 -36.27 0.17
C LYS A 277 -20.61 -36.44 -1.34
N THR A 278 -19.44 -36.90 -1.80
CA THR A 278 -19.12 -36.95 -3.23
C THR A 278 -19.60 -38.23 -3.91
N VAL A 279 -20.10 -38.10 -5.14
CA VAL A 279 -20.49 -39.18 -6.03
C VAL A 279 -19.62 -39.13 -7.28
N LYS A 280 -18.79 -40.14 -7.49
CA LYS A 280 -17.99 -40.31 -8.70
C LYS A 280 -18.65 -41.32 -9.63
N VAL A 281 -18.53 -41.13 -10.94
CA VAL A 281 -19.05 -42.06 -11.94
C VAL A 281 -17.89 -42.60 -12.77
N VAL A 282 -17.86 -43.92 -12.95
CA VAL A 282 -16.90 -44.65 -13.78
C VAL A 282 -17.68 -45.43 -14.82
N THR A 283 -17.28 -45.29 -16.08
CA THR A 283 -17.87 -46.01 -17.22
C THR A 283 -16.89 -47.08 -17.71
N ILE A 284 -17.42 -48.25 -18.02
CA ILE A 284 -16.67 -49.39 -18.54
C ILE A 284 -17.34 -49.82 -19.85
N GLY A 285 -16.63 -49.74 -20.97
CA GLY A 285 -17.18 -50.03 -22.31
C GLY A 285 -17.67 -48.77 -23.04
N ASN A 286 -18.55 -48.96 -24.04
CA ASN A 286 -18.91 -47.91 -25.00
C ASN A 286 -20.24 -47.20 -24.67
N GLY A 287 -20.14 -46.24 -23.76
CA GLY A 287 -21.23 -45.33 -23.42
C GLY A 287 -20.80 -44.22 -22.48
N THR A 288 -21.76 -43.40 -22.05
CA THR A 288 -21.55 -42.33 -21.07
C THR A 288 -22.49 -42.51 -19.89
N ALA A 289 -22.08 -42.07 -18.71
CA ALA A 289 -22.94 -42.06 -17.54
C ALA A 289 -22.75 -40.77 -16.76
N SER A 290 -23.84 -40.28 -16.17
CA SER A 290 -23.86 -39.08 -15.34
C SER A 290 -24.76 -39.31 -14.15
N VAL A 291 -24.47 -38.65 -13.03
CA VAL A 291 -25.39 -38.52 -11.91
C VAL A 291 -26.06 -37.16 -11.95
N ASP A 292 -27.32 -37.11 -11.50
CA ASP A 292 -28.05 -35.86 -11.31
C ASP A 292 -27.36 -34.95 -10.29
N ASN A 293 -26.71 -35.55 -9.28
CA ASN A 293 -25.99 -34.86 -8.23
C ASN A 293 -24.61 -35.49 -8.00
N ALA A 294 -23.54 -34.74 -8.31
CA ALA A 294 -22.16 -35.12 -7.97
C ALA A 294 -21.89 -35.02 -6.45
N TYR A 295 -22.82 -34.42 -5.71
CA TYR A 295 -22.77 -34.27 -4.28
C TYR A 295 -24.16 -34.55 -3.69
N ALA A 296 -24.30 -35.49 -2.73
CA ALA A 296 -25.55 -35.74 -2.01
C ALA A 296 -25.37 -35.92 -0.48
N THR A 297 -26.43 -35.66 0.30
CA THR A 297 -26.46 -35.90 1.77
C THR A 297 -26.85 -37.36 2.09
N LYS A 298 -26.47 -37.90 3.26
CA LYS A 298 -26.82 -39.29 3.63
C LYS A 298 -28.33 -39.50 3.61
N GLY A 299 -28.80 -40.50 2.87
CA GLY A 299 -30.22 -40.82 2.70
C GLY A 299 -30.93 -40.03 1.58
N GLN A 300 -30.26 -39.07 0.94
CA GLN A 300 -30.76 -38.41 -0.26
C GLN A 300 -30.63 -39.37 -1.45
N SER A 301 -31.70 -39.47 -2.24
CA SER A 301 -31.72 -40.26 -3.46
C SER A 301 -30.88 -39.59 -4.56
N VAL A 302 -30.03 -40.37 -5.22
CA VAL A 302 -29.19 -39.96 -6.36
C VAL A 302 -29.55 -40.82 -7.56
N THR A 303 -29.79 -40.18 -8.70
CA THR A 303 -30.14 -40.86 -9.95
C THR A 303 -28.96 -40.90 -10.90
N VAL A 304 -28.57 -42.10 -11.28
CA VAL A 304 -27.55 -42.40 -12.30
C VAL A 304 -28.27 -42.55 -13.63
N THR A 305 -27.89 -41.76 -14.62
CA THR A 305 -28.34 -41.91 -16.01
C THR A 305 -27.21 -42.45 -16.86
N ALA A 306 -27.41 -43.63 -17.44
CA ALA A 306 -26.48 -44.27 -18.36
C ALA A 306 -27.00 -44.15 -19.79
N LYS A 307 -26.15 -43.73 -20.72
CA LYS A 307 -26.44 -43.55 -22.15
C LYS A 307 -25.47 -44.37 -22.98
N PRO A 308 -25.88 -45.52 -23.51
CA PRO A 308 -25.01 -46.30 -24.38
C PRO A 308 -24.70 -45.51 -25.67
N TYR A 309 -23.51 -45.74 -26.25
CA TYR A 309 -23.25 -45.28 -27.61
C TYR A 309 -24.04 -46.13 -28.63
N SER A 310 -24.16 -45.62 -29.85
CA SER A 310 -24.87 -46.35 -30.92
C SER A 310 -24.28 -47.74 -31.10
N GLY A 311 -25.14 -48.76 -31.14
CA GLY A 311 -24.73 -50.17 -31.20
C GLY A 311 -24.35 -50.80 -29.86
N TYR A 312 -24.59 -50.12 -28.73
CA TYR A 312 -24.33 -50.63 -27.38
C TYR A 312 -25.58 -50.58 -26.48
N ALA A 313 -25.56 -51.32 -25.38
CA ALA A 313 -26.58 -51.32 -24.33
C ALA A 313 -25.93 -51.24 -22.95
N VAL A 314 -26.66 -50.73 -21.96
CA VAL A 314 -26.23 -50.78 -20.56
C VAL A 314 -26.31 -52.24 -20.11
N ALA A 315 -25.22 -52.78 -19.59
CA ALA A 315 -25.16 -54.14 -19.06
C ALA A 315 -25.53 -54.16 -17.58
N ARG A 316 -24.90 -53.29 -16.78
CA ARG A 316 -25.04 -53.29 -15.32
C ARG A 316 -24.69 -51.93 -14.71
N VAL A 317 -25.36 -51.60 -13.60
CA VAL A 317 -25.05 -50.43 -12.75
C VAL A 317 -24.85 -50.89 -11.30
N TYR A 318 -23.71 -50.55 -10.70
CA TYR A 318 -23.40 -50.93 -9.31
C TYR A 318 -22.58 -49.85 -8.59
N LEU A 319 -22.60 -49.90 -7.24
CA LEU A 319 -21.92 -48.95 -6.37
C LEU A 319 -20.72 -49.60 -5.69
N ASN A 320 -19.69 -48.80 -5.45
CA ASN A 320 -18.61 -49.10 -4.52
C ASN A 320 -18.50 -47.98 -3.48
N TYR A 321 -18.65 -48.33 -2.21
CA TYR A 321 -18.44 -47.42 -1.08
C TYR A 321 -17.99 -48.20 0.15
N ALA A 322 -17.02 -47.65 0.91
CA ALA A 322 -16.48 -48.29 2.11
C ALA A 322 -16.06 -49.77 1.93
N GLY A 323 -15.59 -50.15 0.73
CA GLY A 323 -15.19 -51.52 0.39
C GLY A 323 -16.34 -52.48 0.06
N ILE A 324 -17.59 -52.00 0.06
CA ILE A 324 -18.79 -52.78 -0.28
C ILE A 324 -19.14 -52.54 -1.75
N THR A 325 -19.33 -53.63 -2.50
CA THR A 325 -19.89 -53.58 -3.86
C THR A 325 -21.37 -53.95 -3.82
N LYS A 326 -22.25 -53.02 -4.23
CA LYS A 326 -23.71 -53.23 -4.24
C LYS A 326 -24.27 -53.07 -5.65
N ASN A 327 -24.89 -54.13 -6.18
CA ASN A 327 -25.62 -54.06 -7.46
C ASN A 327 -26.87 -53.18 -7.30
N ILE A 328 -27.07 -52.22 -8.20
CA ILE A 328 -28.34 -51.47 -8.30
C ILE A 328 -29.26 -52.17 -9.29
N ASN A 329 -28.78 -52.41 -10.52
CA ASN A 329 -29.54 -53.08 -11.56
C ASN A 329 -28.65 -53.78 -12.59
N THR A 330 -29.15 -54.88 -13.17
CA THR A 330 -28.54 -55.58 -14.29
C THR A 330 -29.54 -55.62 -15.44
N TYR A 331 -29.17 -55.02 -16.56
CA TYR A 331 -30.03 -54.83 -17.73
C TYR A 331 -29.77 -55.85 -18.84
N TYR A 332 -28.52 -56.26 -18.99
CA TYR A 332 -28.14 -57.33 -19.89
C TYR A 332 -27.70 -58.54 -19.08
N ASN A 333 -28.57 -59.55 -19.03
CA ASN A 333 -28.21 -60.86 -18.51
C ASN A 333 -27.84 -61.71 -19.73
N GLY A 334 -26.55 -61.77 -20.06
CA GLY A 334 -26.09 -62.82 -20.96
C GLY A 334 -26.48 -64.13 -20.31
N TYR A 335 -27.37 -64.90 -20.94
CA TYR A 335 -27.71 -66.24 -20.47
C TYR A 335 -26.41 -67.04 -20.34
N TYR A 336 -25.93 -67.19 -19.11
CA TYR A 336 -25.19 -68.37 -18.73
C TYR A 336 -26.17 -69.52 -18.82
N TYR A 337 -26.14 -70.27 -19.92
CA TYR A 337 -26.48 -71.68 -19.88
C TYR A 337 -25.33 -72.49 -20.47
N ASP A 338 -24.55 -72.98 -19.51
CA ASP A 338 -23.49 -73.97 -19.54
C ASP A 338 -22.30 -73.73 -20.48
N GLY A 339 -21.11 -73.62 -19.88
CA GLY A 339 -19.90 -73.12 -20.50
C GLY A 339 -19.51 -73.89 -21.76
N ARG A 340 -19.53 -73.21 -22.90
CA ARG A 340 -18.64 -73.44 -24.06
C ARG A 340 -18.84 -72.35 -25.12
N TYR A 341 -17.74 -71.69 -25.47
CA TYR A 341 -17.58 -70.70 -26.53
C TYR A 341 -17.84 -71.33 -27.91
N TYR A 342 -18.75 -70.83 -28.76
CA TYR A 342 -18.67 -71.05 -30.23
C TYR A 342 -19.53 -70.05 -31.03
N GLY A 343 -18.89 -69.42 -32.03
CA GLY A 343 -19.57 -68.69 -33.10
C GLY A 343 -20.17 -69.59 -34.18
N ARG A 344 -20.95 -68.95 -35.09
CA ARG A 344 -21.53 -69.46 -36.34
C ARG A 344 -22.52 -70.62 -36.22
N TYR A 345 -23.82 -70.32 -36.13
CA TYR A 345 -24.89 -71.32 -36.30
C TYR A 345 -26.19 -70.69 -36.85
N ASN A 346 -26.34 -70.57 -38.17
CA ASN A 346 -27.66 -70.29 -38.76
C ASN A 346 -28.05 -71.20 -39.94
N ASP A 347 -27.13 -72.02 -40.47
CA ASP A 347 -27.48 -72.95 -41.56
C ASP A 347 -27.83 -74.36 -41.07
N TYR A 348 -27.53 -74.69 -39.81
CA TYR A 348 -27.78 -76.02 -39.28
C TYR A 348 -29.28 -76.31 -39.15
N TYR A 349 -30.07 -75.41 -38.54
CA TYR A 349 -31.49 -75.68 -38.27
C TYR A 349 -32.40 -75.63 -39.49
N LYS A 350 -32.00 -74.93 -40.56
CA LYS A 350 -32.76 -74.84 -41.81
C LYS A 350 -32.81 -76.19 -42.53
N TYR A 351 -31.69 -76.92 -42.54
CA TYR A 351 -31.54 -78.19 -43.25
C TYR A 351 -31.69 -79.40 -42.33
N LEU A 352 -31.50 -79.24 -41.01
CA LEU A 352 -31.69 -80.32 -40.04
C LEU A 352 -33.15 -80.78 -39.96
N ASN A 353 -34.11 -79.87 -40.13
CA ASN A 353 -35.53 -80.23 -40.10
C ASN A 353 -35.97 -81.00 -41.37
N GLU A 354 -35.38 -80.67 -42.52
CA GLU A 354 -35.54 -81.42 -43.77
C GLU A 354 -34.81 -82.78 -43.72
N TYR A 355 -33.62 -82.83 -43.12
CA TYR A 355 -32.87 -84.07 -42.90
C TYR A 355 -33.59 -85.03 -41.94
N ASN A 356 -34.06 -84.52 -40.81
CA ASN A 356 -34.77 -85.32 -39.79
C ASN A 356 -36.09 -85.90 -40.34
N ASN A 357 -36.60 -85.35 -41.44
CA ASN A 357 -37.76 -85.84 -42.18
C ASN A 357 -37.38 -86.52 -43.51
N SER A 358 -36.12 -86.90 -43.70
CA SER A 358 -35.59 -87.60 -44.87
C SER A 358 -35.10 -89.00 -44.52
N ASN A 359 -34.95 -89.89 -45.51
CA ASN A 359 -34.47 -91.27 -45.31
C ASN A 359 -32.94 -91.41 -45.45
N TYR A 360 -32.19 -90.32 -45.44
CA TYR A 360 -30.73 -90.35 -45.55
C TYR A 360 -30.09 -90.83 -44.23
N HIS A 361 -29.08 -91.70 -44.31
CA HIS A 361 -28.48 -92.36 -43.15
C HIS A 361 -27.60 -91.42 -42.31
N SER A 362 -27.14 -90.30 -42.89
CA SER A 362 -26.40 -89.28 -42.16
C SER A 362 -26.61 -87.88 -42.73
N TYR A 363 -26.56 -86.87 -41.86
CA TYR A 363 -26.73 -85.46 -42.25
C TYR A 363 -25.71 -84.99 -43.29
N ARG A 364 -24.51 -85.58 -43.24
CA ARG A 364 -23.39 -85.31 -44.15
C ARG A 364 -23.62 -85.90 -45.55
N GLU A 365 -24.44 -86.94 -45.67
CA GLU A 365 -24.82 -87.56 -46.93
C GLU A 365 -25.98 -86.78 -47.59
N PHE A 366 -26.94 -86.35 -46.77
CA PHE A 366 -28.05 -85.46 -47.15
C PHE A 366 -27.54 -84.14 -47.76
N LEU A 367 -26.63 -83.43 -47.09
CA LEU A 367 -26.07 -82.16 -47.61
C LEU A 367 -25.26 -82.35 -48.90
N ARG A 368 -24.64 -83.52 -49.10
CA ARG A 368 -23.84 -83.83 -50.29
C ARG A 368 -24.72 -84.09 -51.52
N HIS A 369 -25.94 -84.60 -51.34
CA HIS A 369 -26.88 -84.93 -52.41
C HIS A 369 -27.86 -83.79 -52.72
N GLU A 370 -28.51 -83.22 -51.71
CA GLU A 370 -29.56 -82.21 -51.92
C GLU A 370 -28.99 -80.79 -52.09
N TYR A 371 -27.84 -80.51 -51.46
CA TYR A 371 -27.25 -79.16 -51.42
C TYR A 371 -25.73 -79.14 -51.70
N PRO A 372 -25.26 -79.67 -52.85
CA PRO A 372 -23.85 -79.91 -53.13
C PRO A 372 -22.98 -78.65 -53.19
N ARG A 373 -23.55 -77.48 -53.52
CA ARG A 373 -22.83 -76.19 -53.46
C ARG A 373 -22.54 -75.77 -52.02
N HIS A 374 -23.48 -76.00 -51.10
CA HIS A 374 -23.33 -75.73 -49.67
C HIS A 374 -22.35 -76.70 -49.01
N TYR A 375 -22.40 -77.97 -49.41
CA TYR A 375 -21.43 -78.98 -48.95
C TYR A 375 -19.98 -78.64 -49.33
N ARG A 376 -19.77 -78.06 -50.52
CA ARG A 376 -18.45 -77.63 -50.97
C ARG A 376 -17.96 -76.39 -50.20
N TYR A 377 -18.85 -75.47 -49.86
CA TYR A 377 -18.56 -74.28 -49.06
C TYR A 377 -18.06 -74.61 -47.63
N TYR A 378 -18.62 -75.63 -46.98
CA TYR A 378 -18.18 -76.06 -45.65
C TYR A 378 -16.79 -76.72 -45.62
N LYS A 379 -16.27 -77.14 -46.77
CA LYS A 379 -14.95 -77.78 -46.87
C LYS A 379 -13.79 -76.76 -46.88
N ASP A 380 -14.05 -75.53 -47.33
CA ASP A 380 -13.00 -74.64 -47.83
C ASP A 380 -12.71 -73.40 -46.93
N TYR A 381 -13.32 -73.24 -45.74
CA TYR A 381 -13.05 -72.08 -44.87
C TYR A 381 -12.45 -72.42 -43.51
N ASP A 382 -11.12 -72.52 -43.52
CA ASP A 382 -10.21 -72.34 -42.39
C ASP A 382 -9.66 -70.89 -42.46
N TYR A 383 -9.86 -70.10 -41.39
CA TYR A 383 -9.31 -68.76 -41.06
C TYR A 383 -9.34 -67.51 -42.02
N TRP A 384 -9.72 -66.36 -41.43
CA TRP A 384 -9.47 -64.92 -41.72
C TRP A 384 -9.48 -64.33 -43.17
N THR A 385 -10.23 -63.24 -43.37
CA THR A 385 -9.78 -61.86 -43.80
C THR A 385 -10.89 -61.03 -44.47
N ASP A 386 -10.68 -59.71 -44.47
CA ASP A 386 -11.51 -58.55 -44.82
C ASP A 386 -12.32 -58.53 -46.14
N ARG A 387 -13.35 -57.66 -46.12
CA ARG A 387 -13.87 -56.76 -47.22
C ARG A 387 -15.26 -57.11 -47.84
N TYR A 388 -16.04 -56.03 -48.10
CA TYR A 388 -17.23 -55.86 -49.00
C TYR A 388 -18.65 -56.18 -48.45
N ASP A 389 -19.76 -55.51 -48.81
CA ASP A 389 -20.11 -54.39 -49.73
C ASP A 389 -21.51 -53.84 -49.35
N TYR A 390 -21.83 -52.57 -49.62
CA TYR A 390 -23.15 -51.92 -49.43
C TYR A 390 -23.67 -51.39 -50.77
N ASP A 391 -24.73 -51.96 -51.34
CA ASP A 391 -25.30 -51.39 -52.59
C ASP A 391 -26.80 -51.66 -52.90
N TRP A 392 -27.62 -52.15 -51.95
CA TRP A 392 -28.99 -52.62 -52.29
C TRP A 392 -30.20 -51.87 -51.73
N TYR A 393 -30.06 -50.86 -50.88
CA TYR A 393 -31.21 -50.33 -50.12
C TYR A 393 -31.56 -48.83 -50.30
N ASP A 394 -31.20 -48.20 -51.42
CA ASP A 394 -31.39 -46.75 -51.58
C ASP A 394 -32.56 -46.33 -52.50
N ARG A 395 -33.57 -47.18 -52.72
CA ARG A 395 -34.60 -46.93 -53.77
C ARG A 395 -36.04 -46.61 -53.31
N TYR A 396 -36.38 -46.72 -52.02
CA TYR A 396 -37.78 -46.53 -51.58
C TYR A 396 -38.02 -45.36 -50.59
N ASP A 397 -37.04 -44.94 -49.79
CA ASP A 397 -37.24 -43.92 -48.73
C ASP A 397 -37.03 -42.46 -49.18
N ASN A 398 -36.69 -42.21 -50.44
CA ASN A 398 -36.24 -40.89 -50.92
C ASN A 398 -37.37 -39.95 -51.41
N TYR A 399 -38.64 -40.38 -51.42
CA TYR A 399 -39.72 -39.59 -52.02
C TYR A 399 -40.32 -38.53 -51.09
N TYR A 400 -40.46 -38.80 -49.79
CA TYR A 400 -41.08 -37.84 -48.85
C TYR A 400 -40.22 -36.58 -48.63
N TYR A 401 -38.90 -36.75 -48.55
CA TYR A 401 -37.97 -35.65 -48.31
C TYR A 401 -37.73 -34.77 -49.55
N LYS A 402 -37.81 -35.35 -50.75
CA LYS A 402 -37.70 -34.60 -52.01
C LYS A 402 -38.78 -33.52 -52.14
N TYR A 403 -40.03 -33.84 -51.79
CA TYR A 403 -41.14 -32.89 -51.92
C TYR A 403 -41.10 -31.80 -50.85
N LEU A 404 -40.63 -32.10 -49.65
CA LEU A 404 -40.46 -31.09 -48.59
C LEU A 404 -39.34 -30.10 -48.92
N ASP A 405 -38.25 -30.58 -49.51
CA ASP A 405 -37.17 -29.72 -49.97
C ASP A 405 -37.60 -28.84 -51.15
N ASP A 406 -38.33 -29.41 -52.13
CA ASP A 406 -38.90 -28.66 -53.25
C ASP A 406 -39.89 -27.59 -52.78
N TYR A 407 -40.74 -27.91 -51.79
CA TYR A 407 -41.64 -26.95 -51.15
C TYR A 407 -40.86 -25.77 -50.56
N ASN A 408 -39.90 -26.06 -49.67
CA ASN A 408 -39.15 -25.02 -48.98
C ASN A 408 -38.35 -24.14 -49.95
N ARG A 409 -37.84 -24.73 -51.04
CA ARG A 409 -36.93 -24.06 -51.98
C ARG A 409 -37.63 -23.26 -53.08
N TYR A 410 -38.79 -23.72 -53.55
CA TYR A 410 -39.43 -23.13 -54.75
C TYR A 410 -40.89 -22.73 -54.56
N TYR A 411 -41.57 -23.23 -53.53
CA TYR A 411 -43.02 -23.10 -53.40
C TYR A 411 -43.49 -22.51 -52.07
N SER A 412 -42.59 -22.27 -51.12
CA SER A 412 -42.87 -21.67 -49.80
C SER A 412 -43.41 -20.24 -49.88
N ASP A 413 -43.09 -19.51 -50.96
CA ASP A 413 -43.65 -18.18 -51.23
C ASP A 413 -45.04 -18.23 -51.88
N ARG A 414 -45.44 -19.38 -52.44
CA ARG A 414 -46.69 -19.57 -53.20
C ARG A 414 -47.75 -20.36 -52.41
N TYR A 415 -47.33 -21.22 -51.48
CA TYR A 415 -48.21 -21.99 -50.61
C TYR A 415 -47.85 -21.74 -49.16
N ALA A 416 -48.85 -21.39 -48.36
CA ALA A 416 -48.64 -21.05 -46.95
C ALA A 416 -48.18 -22.24 -46.10
N THR A 417 -48.53 -23.47 -46.52
CA THR A 417 -48.15 -24.69 -45.80
C THR A 417 -47.68 -25.78 -46.76
N TYR A 418 -46.83 -26.67 -46.25
CA TYR A 418 -46.37 -27.86 -46.98
C TYR A 418 -47.53 -28.77 -47.37
N GLU A 419 -48.56 -28.83 -46.52
CA GLU A 419 -49.78 -29.59 -46.80
C GLU A 419 -50.56 -29.02 -47.98
N ASP A 420 -50.64 -27.69 -48.12
CA ASP A 420 -51.31 -27.06 -49.27
C ASP A 420 -50.54 -27.29 -50.57
N TYR A 421 -49.21 -27.33 -50.51
CA TYR A 421 -48.37 -27.76 -51.61
C TYR A 421 -48.58 -29.24 -51.98
N LEU A 422 -48.59 -30.15 -51.00
CA LEU A 422 -48.82 -31.58 -51.25
C LEU A 422 -50.23 -31.85 -51.78
N LYS A 423 -51.26 -31.15 -51.30
CA LYS A 423 -52.62 -31.25 -51.83
C LYS A 423 -52.70 -30.91 -53.32
N VAL A 424 -51.89 -29.95 -53.79
CA VAL A 424 -51.93 -29.45 -55.17
C VAL A 424 -51.03 -30.25 -56.11
N TYR A 425 -49.80 -30.60 -55.70
CA TYR A 425 -48.83 -31.26 -56.60
C TYR A 425 -48.58 -32.74 -56.30
N HIS A 426 -48.90 -33.23 -55.09
CA HIS A 426 -48.56 -34.59 -54.64
C HIS A 426 -49.69 -35.23 -53.82
N TYR A 427 -50.92 -35.14 -54.33
CA TYR A 427 -52.14 -35.56 -53.66
C TYR A 427 -52.14 -37.02 -53.13
N PRO A 428 -51.54 -38.03 -53.83
CA PRO A 428 -51.45 -39.38 -53.29
C PRO A 428 -50.68 -39.47 -51.96
N HIS A 429 -49.59 -38.69 -51.82
CA HIS A 429 -48.81 -38.64 -50.57
C HIS A 429 -49.52 -37.86 -49.48
N TYR A 430 -50.28 -36.82 -49.85
CA TYR A 430 -51.15 -36.13 -48.90
C TYR A 430 -52.19 -37.08 -48.28
N ARG A 431 -52.72 -38.03 -49.07
CA ARG A 431 -53.68 -39.04 -48.60
C ARG A 431 -53.06 -40.07 -47.66
N ASP A 432 -51.92 -40.67 -48.01
CA ASP A 432 -51.28 -41.71 -47.20
C ASP A 432 -50.79 -41.19 -45.84
N TYR A 433 -50.39 -39.92 -45.78
CA TYR A 433 -50.03 -39.23 -44.54
C TYR A 433 -51.17 -39.18 -43.52
N TYR A 434 -52.43 -39.21 -43.98
CA TYR A 434 -53.61 -39.08 -43.12
C TYR A 434 -54.28 -40.43 -42.79
N ASP A 435 -54.22 -41.42 -43.68
CA ASP A 435 -54.95 -42.69 -43.54
C ASP A 435 -54.25 -43.75 -42.63
N TYR A 436 -52.92 -43.71 -42.43
CA TYR A 436 -52.17 -44.80 -41.77
C TYR A 436 -51.46 -44.43 -40.45
N ARG A 437 -52.15 -43.87 -39.46
CA ARG A 437 -51.60 -43.75 -38.09
C ARG A 437 -51.61 -45.11 -37.36
N TYR A 438 -50.54 -45.90 -37.45
CA TYR A 438 -50.35 -47.09 -36.61
C TYR A 438 -49.83 -46.72 -35.20
N ASP A 439 -50.60 -47.09 -34.18
CA ASP A 439 -50.29 -47.03 -32.74
C ASP A 439 -49.39 -48.21 -32.33
N TYR A 440 -48.08 -47.97 -32.19
CA TYR A 440 -47.16 -48.92 -31.59
C TYR A 440 -46.98 -48.62 -30.09
N ARG A 441 -47.82 -49.24 -29.26
CA ARG A 441 -47.61 -49.37 -27.81
C ARG A 441 -47.13 -50.79 -27.46
N TYR A 442 -45.89 -50.86 -26.95
CA TYR A 442 -45.27 -51.90 -26.12
C TYR A 442 -45.19 -53.35 -26.65
N HIS A 443 -43.97 -53.80 -26.97
CA HIS A 443 -43.33 -55.00 -26.39
C HIS A 443 -41.81 -54.73 -26.29
N ASN A 444 -41.28 -54.85 -25.08
CA ASN A 444 -40.01 -54.31 -24.59
C ASN A 444 -38.85 -55.31 -24.82
N TYR A 445 -38.02 -55.06 -25.83
CA TYR A 445 -36.61 -55.44 -25.80
C TYR A 445 -35.79 -54.15 -25.78
N ARG A 446 -35.23 -53.84 -24.60
CA ARG A 446 -34.69 -52.53 -24.23
C ARG A 446 -33.28 -52.34 -24.81
N TYR A 447 -33.18 -52.18 -26.13
CA TYR A 447 -31.92 -51.90 -26.81
C TYR A 447 -31.76 -50.39 -27.06
N GLY A 448 -30.60 -49.83 -26.72
CA GLY A 448 -30.20 -48.45 -27.05
C GLY A 448 -30.83 -47.33 -26.21
N TYR A 449 -31.74 -47.61 -25.28
CA TYR A 449 -32.33 -46.56 -24.43
C TYR A 449 -31.46 -46.22 -23.22
N ASN A 450 -31.41 -44.94 -22.90
CA ASN A 450 -30.82 -44.47 -21.65
C ASN A 450 -31.52 -45.17 -20.47
N THR A 451 -30.75 -45.67 -19.52
CA THR A 451 -31.29 -46.19 -18.26
C THR A 451 -31.13 -45.14 -17.17
N SER A 452 -32.08 -45.11 -16.24
CA SER A 452 -32.00 -44.30 -15.04
C SER A 452 -32.23 -45.19 -13.83
N ASP A 453 -31.25 -45.23 -12.94
CA ASP A 453 -31.29 -46.00 -11.71
C ASP A 453 -31.10 -45.07 -10.52
N THR A 454 -31.80 -45.33 -9.42
CA THR A 454 -31.72 -44.48 -8.22
C THR A 454 -31.21 -45.29 -7.04
N PHE A 455 -30.38 -44.66 -6.22
CA PHE A 455 -29.94 -45.21 -4.93
C PHE A 455 -29.93 -44.16 -3.84
N ASP A 456 -30.15 -44.57 -2.60
CA ASP A 456 -30.02 -43.68 -1.44
C ASP A 456 -28.56 -43.58 -1.01
N MET A 457 -28.09 -42.34 -0.84
CA MET A 457 -26.70 -42.06 -0.54
C MET A 457 -26.28 -42.64 0.83
N PRO A 458 -25.23 -43.49 0.90
CA PRO A 458 -24.71 -44.02 2.15
C PRO A 458 -23.95 -42.95 2.95
N ALA A 459 -23.47 -43.32 4.15
CA ALA A 459 -22.76 -42.41 5.04
C ALA A 459 -21.33 -42.03 4.58
N SER A 460 -20.89 -42.50 3.43
CA SER A 460 -19.54 -42.32 2.87
C SER A 460 -19.60 -41.88 1.39
N ASP A 461 -18.47 -41.44 0.84
CA ASP A 461 -18.34 -41.18 -0.60
C ASP A 461 -18.63 -42.45 -1.42
N VAL A 462 -19.21 -42.26 -2.60
CA VAL A 462 -19.67 -43.34 -3.49
C VAL A 462 -19.00 -43.22 -4.84
N THR A 463 -18.56 -44.37 -5.38
CA THR A 463 -18.24 -44.50 -6.80
C THR A 463 -19.29 -45.38 -7.47
N VAL A 464 -19.99 -44.85 -8.45
CA VAL A 464 -20.93 -45.56 -9.31
C VAL A 464 -20.19 -46.11 -10.52
N TYR A 465 -20.38 -47.38 -10.82
CA TYR A 465 -19.86 -48.04 -12.01
C TYR A 465 -21.02 -48.36 -12.96
N VAL A 466 -20.83 -48.03 -14.24
CA VAL A 466 -21.77 -48.34 -15.32
C VAL A 466 -21.02 -49.12 -16.40
N GLU A 467 -21.45 -50.36 -16.62
CA GLU A 467 -20.89 -51.25 -17.64
C GLU A 467 -21.78 -51.26 -18.88
N PHE A 468 -21.17 -51.18 -20.06
CA PHE A 468 -21.81 -51.26 -21.37
C PHE A 468 -21.39 -52.52 -22.13
N THR A 469 -22.28 -53.05 -22.98
CA THR A 469 -22.08 -54.22 -23.84
C THR A 469 -22.54 -53.94 -25.25
N ASP A 470 -22.05 -54.67 -26.25
CA ASP A 470 -22.56 -54.59 -27.63
C ASP A 470 -24.06 -54.90 -27.67
N ALA A 471 -24.83 -54.07 -28.38
CA ALA A 471 -26.24 -54.29 -28.69
C ALA A 471 -26.33 -54.84 -30.12
N TYR A 472 -26.62 -56.13 -30.27
CA TYR A 472 -26.86 -56.72 -31.60
C TYR A 472 -28.11 -56.09 -32.24
N PRO A 473 -27.99 -55.42 -33.41
CA PRO A 473 -29.07 -54.61 -33.95
C PRO A 473 -29.97 -55.41 -34.90
N TYR A 474 -31.28 -55.34 -34.70
CA TYR A 474 -32.23 -55.38 -35.81
C TYR A 474 -32.54 -53.92 -36.20
N TYR A 475 -32.25 -53.58 -37.46
CA TYR A 475 -32.31 -52.25 -38.07
C TYR A 475 -33.70 -51.60 -38.04
N TYR A 476 -33.78 -50.32 -37.67
CA TYR A 476 -34.70 -49.27 -38.18
C TYR A 476 -34.53 -47.99 -37.33
N ASP A 477 -33.73 -46.98 -37.71
CA ASP A 477 -33.95 -45.58 -37.22
C ASP A 477 -33.14 -44.43 -37.87
N ASP A 478 -33.07 -44.32 -39.20
CA ASP A 478 -32.45 -43.13 -39.84
C ASP A 478 -33.35 -41.86 -39.81
N TYR A 479 -34.53 -41.91 -39.20
CA TYR A 479 -35.56 -40.86 -39.31
C TYR A 479 -35.39 -39.68 -38.32
N TYR A 480 -34.71 -39.84 -37.18
CA TYR A 480 -34.64 -38.82 -36.11
C TYR A 480 -33.32 -38.04 -36.01
N TYR A 481 -32.25 -38.49 -36.66
CA TYR A 481 -30.92 -37.88 -36.54
C TYR A 481 -30.84 -36.48 -37.18
N TYR A 482 -31.55 -36.22 -38.28
CA TYR A 482 -31.40 -34.99 -39.06
C TYR A 482 -32.23 -33.80 -38.55
N ARG A 483 -33.31 -34.01 -37.80
CA ARG A 483 -34.19 -32.92 -37.32
C ARG A 483 -33.62 -32.18 -36.11
N SER A 484 -33.06 -32.91 -35.15
CA SER A 484 -32.53 -32.32 -33.90
C SER A 484 -31.28 -31.47 -34.11
N ARG A 485 -30.42 -31.83 -35.07
CA ARG A 485 -29.22 -31.04 -35.39
C ARG A 485 -29.57 -29.69 -36.00
N ARG A 486 -30.55 -29.64 -36.91
CA ARG A 486 -30.88 -28.41 -37.63
C ARG A 486 -31.52 -27.36 -36.71
N ASP A 487 -32.37 -27.79 -35.78
CA ASP A 487 -33.00 -26.89 -34.81
C ASP A 487 -31.99 -26.40 -33.77
N LYS A 488 -31.05 -27.28 -33.35
CA LYS A 488 -29.96 -26.92 -32.44
C LYS A 488 -28.95 -25.97 -33.06
N GLU A 489 -28.58 -26.17 -34.33
CA GLU A 489 -27.69 -25.28 -35.06
C GLU A 489 -28.31 -23.88 -35.27
N ALA A 490 -29.64 -23.79 -35.43
CA ALA A 490 -30.37 -22.52 -35.53
C ALA A 490 -30.44 -21.76 -34.19
N GLU A 491 -30.67 -22.45 -33.07
CA GLU A 491 -30.65 -21.83 -31.73
C GLU A 491 -29.25 -21.37 -31.33
N GLU A 492 -28.22 -22.17 -31.60
CA GLU A 492 -26.82 -21.81 -31.34
C GLU A 492 -26.38 -20.59 -32.18
N ALA A 493 -26.84 -20.49 -33.43
CA ALA A 493 -26.58 -19.33 -34.28
C ALA A 493 -27.27 -18.05 -33.78
N LYS A 494 -28.48 -18.16 -33.22
CA LYS A 494 -29.20 -17.03 -32.62
C LYS A 494 -28.52 -16.55 -31.34
N ALA A 495 -28.13 -17.48 -30.46
CA ALA A 495 -27.41 -17.17 -29.23
C ALA A 495 -26.04 -16.51 -29.50
N LYS A 496 -25.31 -16.97 -30.53
CA LYS A 496 -24.05 -16.34 -30.96
C LYS A 496 -24.24 -14.90 -31.46
N LYS A 497 -25.31 -14.61 -32.20
CA LYS A 497 -25.61 -13.24 -32.67
C LYS A 497 -25.98 -12.30 -31.53
N GLU A 498 -26.75 -12.76 -30.54
CA GLU A 498 -27.10 -11.95 -29.36
C GLU A 498 -25.89 -11.71 -28.44
N ALA A 499 -25.03 -12.72 -28.25
CA ALA A 499 -23.79 -12.57 -27.50
C ALA A 499 -22.83 -11.57 -28.15
N ALA A 500 -22.62 -11.66 -29.48
CA ALA A 500 -21.77 -10.72 -30.20
C ALA A 500 -22.28 -9.27 -30.14
N LYS A 501 -23.61 -9.08 -30.17
CA LYS A 501 -24.23 -7.75 -30.03
C LYS A 501 -24.00 -7.16 -28.63
N LYS A 502 -24.08 -7.99 -27.59
CA LYS A 502 -23.84 -7.60 -26.20
C LYS A 502 -22.37 -7.25 -25.95
N GLU A 503 -21.45 -8.01 -26.55
CA GLU A 503 -20.01 -7.75 -26.50
C GLU A 503 -19.64 -6.46 -27.24
N GLU A 504 -20.29 -6.15 -28.36
CA GLU A 504 -20.13 -4.88 -29.07
C GLU A 504 -20.65 -3.67 -28.26
N GLU A 505 -21.79 -3.82 -27.57
CA GLU A 505 -22.33 -2.77 -26.68
C GLU A 505 -21.45 -2.54 -25.45
N GLU A 506 -20.92 -3.59 -24.81
CA GLU A 506 -19.95 -3.47 -23.71
C GLU A 506 -18.63 -2.83 -24.19
N ALA A 507 -18.14 -3.20 -25.37
CA ALA A 507 -16.95 -2.59 -25.96
C ALA A 507 -17.16 -1.10 -26.27
N LYS A 508 -18.35 -0.71 -26.76
CA LYS A 508 -18.72 0.71 -26.95
C LYS A 508 -18.79 1.46 -25.63
N ALA A 509 -19.42 0.89 -24.59
CA ALA A 509 -19.51 1.52 -23.27
C ALA A 509 -18.14 1.69 -22.61
N LYS A 510 -17.24 0.70 -22.76
CA LYS A 510 -15.87 0.77 -22.26
C LYS A 510 -15.03 1.81 -23.02
N ALA A 511 -15.18 1.86 -24.34
CA ALA A 511 -14.54 2.88 -25.18
C ALA A 511 -15.10 4.30 -24.94
N GLU A 512 -16.33 4.44 -24.43
CA GLU A 512 -16.92 5.72 -24.05
C GLU A 512 -16.47 6.18 -22.66
N ALA A 513 -16.30 5.26 -21.70
CA ALA A 513 -15.71 5.53 -20.39
C ALA A 513 -14.22 5.94 -20.48
N GLU A 514 -13.49 5.47 -21.50
CA GLU A 514 -12.10 5.85 -21.76
C GLU A 514 -11.95 7.25 -22.39
N LYS A 515 -13.05 7.92 -22.77
CA LYS A 515 -13.04 9.29 -23.32
C LYS A 515 -13.10 10.39 -22.25
N LEU A 516 -13.21 10.06 -20.97
CA LEU A 516 -13.12 11.04 -19.88
C LEU A 516 -11.66 11.21 -19.44
N PRO A 517 -11.15 12.45 -19.28
CA PRO A 517 -9.77 12.70 -18.90
C PRO A 517 -9.46 12.11 -17.51
N GLN A 518 -8.57 11.12 -17.46
CA GLN A 518 -8.12 10.46 -16.22
C GLN A 518 -6.88 11.15 -15.67
N VAL A 519 -6.83 11.34 -14.35
CA VAL A 519 -5.65 11.88 -13.66
C VAL A 519 -4.71 10.74 -13.30
N TYR A 520 -3.46 10.80 -13.73
CA TYR A 520 -2.41 9.83 -13.36
C TYR A 520 -1.13 10.54 -12.92
N GLU A 521 -0.27 9.83 -12.19
CA GLU A 521 0.99 10.36 -11.68
C GLU A 521 2.16 9.96 -12.59
N ASN A 522 3.00 10.95 -12.91
CA ASN A 522 4.28 10.76 -13.57
C ASN A 522 5.43 11.05 -12.60
N LYS A 523 6.46 10.21 -12.60
CA LYS A 523 7.64 10.34 -11.75
C LYS A 523 8.91 10.32 -12.60
N ALA A 524 9.90 11.12 -12.24
CA ALA A 524 11.24 11.17 -12.82
C ALA A 524 12.28 11.06 -11.71
N VAL A 525 13.13 10.04 -11.76
CA VAL A 525 14.20 9.81 -10.79
C VAL A 525 15.55 9.87 -11.49
N ILE A 526 16.43 10.75 -11.03
CA ILE A 526 17.75 11.01 -11.63
C ILE A 526 18.83 10.98 -10.55
N ALA A 527 19.81 10.10 -10.70
CA ALA A 527 21.02 10.10 -9.89
C ALA A 527 22.05 11.10 -10.43
N ILE A 528 22.66 11.89 -9.55
CA ILE A 528 23.72 12.84 -9.94
C ILE A 528 24.91 12.07 -10.51
N GLY A 529 25.41 12.53 -11.66
CA GLY A 529 26.52 11.89 -12.38
C GLY A 529 26.07 10.71 -13.27
N SER A 530 24.81 10.27 -13.19
CA SER A 530 24.26 9.23 -14.04
C SER A 530 23.63 9.80 -15.30
N ASN A 531 23.79 9.07 -16.41
CA ASN A 531 23.06 9.29 -17.65
C ASN A 531 21.72 8.53 -17.68
N VAL A 532 21.36 7.86 -16.60
CA VAL A 532 20.13 7.07 -16.51
C VAL A 532 19.04 7.86 -15.80
N LEU A 533 17.86 7.87 -16.41
CA LEU A 533 16.63 8.45 -15.86
C LEU A 533 15.59 7.34 -15.72
N ASP A 534 15.08 7.14 -14.51
CA ASP A 534 13.92 6.27 -14.28
C ASP A 534 12.64 7.08 -14.36
N LYS A 535 11.75 6.70 -15.28
CA LYS A 535 10.43 7.30 -15.47
C LYS A 535 9.33 6.33 -15.07
N VAL A 536 8.40 6.78 -14.24
CA VAL A 536 7.14 6.07 -13.96
C VAL A 536 6.01 6.84 -14.60
N SER A 537 5.17 6.17 -15.40
CA SER A 537 3.96 6.78 -15.99
C SER A 537 2.84 5.76 -16.05
N LYS A 538 1.66 6.10 -15.54
CA LYS A 538 0.51 5.16 -15.43
C LYS A 538 0.89 3.83 -14.77
N ASN A 539 1.70 3.88 -13.70
CA ASN A 539 2.26 2.72 -12.99
C ASN A 539 3.22 1.84 -13.81
N VAL A 540 3.68 2.29 -14.98
CA VAL A 540 4.69 1.59 -15.78
C VAL A 540 6.05 2.22 -15.53
N HIS A 541 7.01 1.40 -15.11
CA HIS A 541 8.41 1.79 -14.91
C HIS A 541 9.20 1.62 -16.21
N THR A 542 9.89 2.68 -16.62
CA THR A 542 10.73 2.70 -17.83
C THR A 542 12.05 3.39 -17.54
N VAL A 543 13.13 2.87 -18.11
CA VAL A 543 14.47 3.44 -17.99
C VAL A 543 14.80 4.18 -19.28
N HIS A 544 15.27 5.43 -19.18
CA HIS A 544 15.67 6.24 -20.32
C HIS A 544 17.14 6.64 -20.22
N GLN A 545 17.88 6.49 -21.32
CA GLN A 545 19.27 6.92 -21.42
C GLN A 545 19.33 8.37 -21.91
N MET A 546 19.90 9.23 -21.08
CA MET A 546 20.19 10.63 -21.36
C MET A 546 21.60 10.78 -21.94
N ASP A 547 21.81 11.79 -22.76
CA ASP A 547 23.13 12.11 -23.33
C ASP A 547 23.97 13.07 -22.49
N THR A 548 23.40 13.61 -21.40
CA THR A 548 24.12 14.41 -20.41
C THR A 548 23.64 14.07 -19.01
N PRO A 549 24.56 13.95 -18.03
CA PRO A 549 24.19 13.65 -16.66
C PRO A 549 23.76 14.91 -15.91
N ALA A 550 22.98 14.72 -14.85
CA ALA A 550 22.80 15.73 -13.82
C ALA A 550 24.12 15.98 -13.08
N TYR A 551 24.37 17.22 -12.63
CA TYR A 551 25.59 17.57 -11.89
C TYR A 551 25.35 18.67 -10.86
N VAL A 552 26.27 18.80 -9.90
CA VAL A 552 26.26 19.92 -8.95
C VAL A 552 27.14 21.05 -9.46
N LYS A 553 26.64 22.28 -9.46
CA LYS A 553 27.40 23.50 -9.76
C LYS A 553 26.98 24.60 -8.80
N ASN A 554 27.96 25.23 -8.14
CA ASN A 554 27.75 26.31 -7.16
C ASN A 554 26.70 25.95 -6.09
N GLY A 555 26.78 24.72 -5.54
CA GLY A 555 25.84 24.22 -4.53
C GLY A 555 24.45 23.87 -5.06
N ARG A 556 24.21 23.91 -6.37
CA ARG A 556 22.91 23.58 -6.99
C ARG A 556 23.01 22.38 -7.89
N VAL A 557 22.00 21.53 -7.80
CA VAL A 557 21.86 20.40 -8.72
C VAL A 557 21.24 20.91 -10.02
N MET A 558 21.99 20.74 -11.10
CA MET A 558 21.63 21.09 -12.47
C MET A 558 21.10 19.86 -13.18
N LEU A 559 19.87 19.93 -13.69
CA LEU A 559 19.24 18.84 -14.43
C LEU A 559 19.04 19.22 -15.90
N PRO A 560 19.05 18.23 -16.81
CA PRO A 560 18.75 18.46 -18.20
C PRO A 560 17.24 18.64 -18.40
N LEU A 561 16.85 19.88 -18.65
CA LEU A 561 15.46 20.33 -18.59
C LEU A 561 14.50 19.52 -19.48
N ARG A 562 14.95 19.15 -20.69
CA ARG A 562 14.12 18.39 -21.65
C ARG A 562 13.72 17.03 -21.10
N TYR A 563 14.69 16.25 -20.64
CA TYR A 563 14.44 14.88 -20.14
C TYR A 563 13.50 14.90 -18.94
N VAL A 564 13.66 15.86 -18.03
CA VAL A 564 12.77 16.01 -16.87
C VAL A 564 11.35 16.37 -17.31
N ALA A 565 11.19 17.35 -18.21
CA ALA A 565 9.87 17.77 -18.68
C ALA A 565 9.12 16.65 -19.42
N GLU A 566 9.81 15.93 -20.31
CA GLU A 566 9.24 14.78 -21.04
C GLU A 566 8.89 13.60 -20.12
N ALA A 567 9.70 13.37 -19.08
CA ALA A 567 9.39 12.37 -18.06
C ALA A 567 8.12 12.69 -17.28
N LEU A 568 7.90 13.98 -16.99
CA LEU A 568 6.71 14.48 -16.31
C LEU A 568 5.50 14.69 -17.24
N GLY A 569 5.61 14.28 -18.51
CA GLY A 569 4.49 14.27 -19.48
C GLY A 569 4.26 15.58 -20.22
N LEU A 570 5.21 16.51 -20.18
CA LEU A 570 5.15 17.78 -20.90
C LEU A 570 5.81 17.66 -22.27
N GLN A 571 5.36 18.50 -23.21
CA GLN A 571 6.00 18.68 -24.51
C GLN A 571 7.08 19.74 -24.41
N VAL A 572 8.17 19.58 -25.18
CA VAL A 572 9.31 20.49 -25.18
C VAL A 572 9.66 20.86 -26.62
N SER A 573 9.82 22.15 -26.89
CA SER A 573 10.34 22.67 -28.17
C SER A 573 11.44 23.69 -27.93
N TRP A 574 12.32 23.82 -28.92
CA TRP A 574 13.40 24.78 -28.94
C TRP A 574 13.16 25.80 -30.04
N VAL A 575 13.18 27.08 -29.70
CA VAL A 575 13.13 28.18 -30.66
C VAL A 575 14.56 28.68 -30.87
N PRO A 576 15.20 28.34 -32.00
CA PRO A 576 16.61 28.66 -32.23
C PRO A 576 16.87 30.16 -32.38
N GLU A 577 15.94 30.91 -32.95
CA GLU A 577 16.06 32.35 -33.21
C GLU A 577 16.23 33.14 -31.91
N THR A 578 15.42 32.81 -30.90
CA THR A 578 15.40 33.49 -29.61
C THR A 578 16.20 32.75 -28.53
N LYS A 579 16.69 31.54 -28.84
CA LYS A 579 17.30 30.62 -27.88
C LYS A 579 16.41 30.36 -26.66
N THR A 580 15.15 30.04 -26.93
CA THR A 580 14.11 29.82 -25.91
C THR A 580 13.66 28.37 -25.90
N VAL A 581 13.64 27.75 -24.72
CA VAL A 581 12.95 26.48 -24.50
C VAL A 581 11.49 26.78 -24.20
N ILE A 582 10.56 26.18 -24.94
CA ILE A 582 9.13 26.22 -24.68
C ILE A 582 8.69 24.85 -24.17
N ILE A 583 8.00 24.81 -23.03
CA ILE A 583 7.47 23.60 -22.41
C ILE A 583 5.96 23.78 -22.23
N TRP A 584 5.14 22.82 -22.62
CA TRP A 584 3.69 22.96 -22.46
C TRP A 584 2.96 21.62 -22.35
N ASP A 585 1.73 21.69 -21.87
CA ASP A 585 0.70 20.66 -21.98
C ASP A 585 -0.69 21.30 -22.12
N LEU A 586 -1.76 20.59 -21.72
CA LEU A 586 -3.13 21.10 -21.76
C LEU A 586 -3.40 22.21 -20.72
N THR A 587 -2.59 22.34 -19.66
CA THR A 587 -2.88 23.20 -18.51
C THR A 587 -1.88 24.35 -18.34
N GLN A 588 -0.66 24.20 -18.85
CA GLN A 588 0.38 25.22 -18.68
C GLN A 588 1.29 25.36 -19.89
N ARG A 589 1.84 26.56 -20.06
CA ARG A 589 2.89 26.89 -21.03
C ARG A 589 3.99 27.68 -20.36
N VAL A 590 5.23 27.27 -20.60
CA VAL A 590 6.44 27.77 -19.95
C VAL A 590 7.45 28.16 -21.01
N GLU A 591 8.05 29.34 -20.89
CA GLU A 591 9.12 29.79 -21.76
C GLU A 591 10.37 30.14 -20.96
N ILE A 592 11.51 29.61 -21.40
CA ILE A 592 12.80 29.77 -20.73
C ILE A 592 13.83 30.27 -21.76
N PRO A 593 14.02 31.60 -21.88
CA PRO A 593 15.07 32.16 -22.73
C PRO A 593 16.44 31.93 -22.09
N VAL A 594 17.29 31.12 -22.72
CA VAL A 594 18.57 30.66 -22.14
C VAL A 594 19.56 31.81 -21.91
N LYS A 595 19.48 32.87 -22.73
CA LYS A 595 20.32 34.07 -22.56
C LYS A 595 19.88 34.97 -21.41
N SER A 596 18.73 34.70 -20.79
CA SER A 596 18.14 35.48 -19.71
C SER A 596 18.06 34.65 -18.43
N ASN A 597 17.92 35.31 -17.28
CA ASN A 597 17.56 34.69 -16.00
C ASN A 597 16.04 34.71 -15.77
N ARG A 598 15.23 34.67 -16.83
CA ARG A 598 13.77 34.79 -16.75
C ARG A 598 13.12 33.45 -17.09
N ILE A 599 12.06 33.10 -16.37
CA ILE A 599 11.21 31.94 -16.61
C ILE A 599 9.78 32.48 -16.70
N ILE A 600 9.10 32.25 -17.81
CA ILE A 600 7.75 32.79 -18.04
C ILE A 600 6.78 31.62 -17.94
N VAL A 601 5.92 31.57 -16.93
CA VAL A 601 4.92 30.52 -16.72
C VAL A 601 3.55 31.14 -16.94
N ASN A 602 2.80 30.68 -17.94
CA ASN A 602 1.48 31.19 -18.30
C ASN A 602 1.46 32.74 -18.45
N GLY A 603 2.53 33.31 -19.00
CA GLY A 603 2.70 34.76 -19.17
C GLY A 603 3.27 35.50 -17.95
N ILE A 604 3.31 34.89 -16.76
CA ILE A 604 3.89 35.47 -15.56
C ILE A 604 5.40 35.27 -15.56
N THR A 605 6.17 36.36 -15.44
CA THR A 605 7.64 36.29 -15.38
C THR A 605 8.11 36.05 -13.94
N TYR A 606 8.97 35.04 -13.79
CA TYR A 606 9.79 34.79 -12.61
C TYR A 606 11.26 35.01 -12.95
N THR A 607 12.00 35.58 -11.99
CA THR A 607 13.45 35.72 -12.10
C THR A 607 14.12 34.55 -11.41
N SER A 608 14.92 33.83 -12.17
CA SER A 608 15.81 32.77 -11.72
C SER A 608 17.07 33.37 -11.11
N ASP A 609 17.49 32.81 -9.98
CA ASP A 609 18.72 33.16 -9.27
C ASP A 609 19.99 32.60 -9.95
N VAL A 610 19.84 31.60 -10.82
CA VAL A 610 20.94 31.02 -11.61
C VAL A 610 20.53 30.87 -13.06
N LYS A 611 21.30 31.54 -13.92
CA LYS A 611 21.07 31.56 -15.37
C LYS A 611 21.03 30.13 -15.93
N PRO A 612 20.04 29.79 -16.79
CA PRO A 612 20.07 28.56 -17.56
C PRO A 612 21.35 28.50 -18.39
N GLU A 613 21.97 27.33 -18.50
CA GLU A 613 23.18 27.17 -19.29
C GLU A 613 23.05 26.05 -20.31
N ILE A 614 23.85 26.14 -21.38
CA ILE A 614 23.95 25.06 -22.36
C ILE A 614 25.21 24.27 -22.03
N LYS A 615 25.04 23.00 -21.70
CA LYS A 615 26.14 22.05 -21.51
C LYS A 615 25.86 20.82 -22.35
N SER A 616 26.84 20.36 -23.12
CA SER A 616 26.70 19.20 -24.01
C SER A 616 25.44 19.28 -24.90
N SER A 617 25.17 20.46 -25.48
CA SER A 617 23.98 20.71 -26.32
C SER A 617 22.63 20.51 -25.61
N ARG A 618 22.60 20.62 -24.28
CA ARG A 618 21.38 20.52 -23.46
C ARG A 618 21.25 21.76 -22.58
N THR A 619 20.01 22.22 -22.41
CA THR A 619 19.70 23.30 -21.46
C THR A 619 19.65 22.70 -20.07
N MET A 620 20.54 23.17 -19.20
CA MET A 620 20.67 22.77 -17.81
C MET A 620 20.06 23.84 -16.92
N LEU A 621 19.23 23.40 -15.98
CA LEU A 621 18.54 24.31 -15.06
C LEU A 621 18.57 23.73 -13.63
N PRO A 622 18.72 24.57 -12.58
CA PRO A 622 18.64 24.09 -11.21
C PRO A 622 17.29 23.44 -10.89
N ILE A 623 17.28 22.41 -10.04
CA ILE A 623 16.05 21.72 -9.60
C ILE A 623 14.95 22.70 -9.18
N ALA A 624 15.27 23.66 -8.30
CA ALA A 624 14.29 24.63 -7.80
C ALA A 624 13.64 25.48 -8.91
N ASN A 625 14.38 25.72 -10.00
CA ASN A 625 13.90 26.50 -11.12
C ASN A 625 13.09 25.63 -12.10
N ILE A 626 13.40 24.34 -12.19
CA ILE A 626 12.55 23.35 -12.85
C ILE A 626 11.24 23.19 -12.07
N ALA A 627 11.29 23.16 -10.74
CA ALA A 627 10.13 23.13 -9.88
C ALA A 627 9.17 24.27 -10.22
N ARG A 628 9.70 25.49 -10.17
CA ARG A 628 8.96 26.71 -10.44
C ARG A 628 8.45 26.77 -11.87
N ALA A 629 9.29 26.38 -12.84
CA ALA A 629 8.91 26.32 -14.24
C ALA A 629 7.73 25.36 -14.48
N LEU A 630 7.74 24.21 -13.80
CA LEU A 630 6.77 23.14 -14.04
C LEU A 630 5.59 23.15 -13.06
N GLY A 631 5.54 24.09 -12.12
CA GLY A 631 4.48 24.20 -11.11
C GLY A 631 4.58 23.15 -9.99
N LEU A 632 5.77 22.60 -9.76
CA LEU A 632 6.03 21.61 -8.71
C LEU A 632 6.37 22.30 -7.39
N ILE A 633 5.93 21.70 -6.29
CA ILE A 633 6.15 22.19 -4.92
C ILE A 633 7.37 21.51 -4.31
N ASP A 634 8.33 22.31 -3.81
CA ASP A 634 9.51 21.80 -3.11
C ASP A 634 9.13 21.05 -1.83
N GLY A 635 9.77 19.90 -1.57
CA GLY A 635 9.48 19.02 -0.44
C GLY A 635 8.23 18.12 -0.58
N SER A 636 7.37 18.37 -1.56
CA SER A 636 6.21 17.51 -1.88
C SER A 636 6.41 16.78 -3.21
N ASP A 637 6.57 17.54 -4.28
CA ASP A 637 6.71 17.03 -5.64
C ASP A 637 8.17 16.83 -6.04
N ILE A 638 9.09 17.33 -5.21
CA ILE A 638 10.52 17.25 -5.42
C ILE A 638 11.17 16.78 -4.14
N ILE A 639 11.90 15.67 -4.27
CA ILE A 639 12.62 15.04 -3.16
C ILE A 639 14.07 14.94 -3.57
N TRP A 640 14.94 15.60 -2.80
CA TRP A 640 16.38 15.42 -2.88
C TRP A 640 16.83 14.40 -1.84
N ASP A 641 17.32 13.26 -2.30
CA ASP A 641 17.97 12.25 -1.47
C ASP A 641 19.48 12.52 -1.42
N GLN A 642 19.93 13.06 -0.29
CA GLN A 642 21.34 13.38 -0.07
C GLN A 642 22.24 12.14 0.02
N TYR A 643 21.73 11.01 0.53
CA TYR A 643 22.53 9.79 0.71
C TYR A 643 22.80 9.12 -0.62
N ASN A 644 21.74 8.93 -1.42
CA ASN A 644 21.83 8.30 -2.73
C ASN A 644 22.23 9.28 -3.85
N LYS A 645 22.33 10.58 -3.53
CA LYS A 645 22.53 11.68 -4.49
C LYS A 645 21.53 11.62 -5.63
N GLN A 646 20.25 11.47 -5.29
CA GLN A 646 19.16 11.28 -6.25
C GLN A 646 18.11 12.36 -6.13
N VAL A 647 17.62 12.82 -7.28
CA VAL A 647 16.48 13.73 -7.39
C VAL A 647 15.28 12.94 -7.85
N THR A 648 14.18 13.04 -7.11
CA THR A 648 12.87 12.55 -7.54
C THR A 648 11.95 13.73 -7.81
N LEU A 649 11.30 13.75 -8.96
CA LEU A 649 10.25 14.71 -9.31
C LEU A 649 8.95 13.95 -9.61
N THR A 650 7.82 14.46 -9.12
CA THR A 650 6.49 13.85 -9.27
C THR A 650 5.50 14.89 -9.78
N ARG A 651 4.64 14.52 -10.74
CA ARG A 651 3.61 15.42 -11.30
C ARG A 651 2.33 14.66 -11.62
N LYS A 652 1.18 15.22 -11.25
CA LYS A 652 -0.14 14.73 -11.69
C LYS A 652 -0.46 15.26 -13.08
N VAL A 653 -0.88 14.37 -13.98
CA VAL A 653 -1.11 14.64 -15.40
C VAL A 653 -2.51 14.20 -15.79
N LEU A 654 -3.20 15.04 -16.55
CA LEU A 654 -4.48 14.71 -17.17
C LEU A 654 -4.24 13.91 -18.45
N SER A 655 -4.93 12.80 -18.63
CA SER A 655 -4.90 12.07 -19.90
C SER A 655 -5.48 12.94 -21.01
N LYS A 656 -4.85 12.86 -22.18
CA LYS A 656 -5.35 13.47 -23.40
C LYS A 656 -6.67 12.85 -23.82
#